data_AF-A0A7D5Z5N8-F1
#
_entry.id   AF-A0A7D5Z5N8-F1
#
_cell.length_a   1.000
_cell.length_b   1.000
_cell.length_c   1.000
_cell.angle_alpha   90.00
_cell.angle_beta   90.00
_cell.angle_gamma   90.00
#
_symmetry.space_group_name_H-M   'P 1'
#
loop_
_entity.id
_entity.type
_entity.pdbx_description
1 polymer ?
#
loop_
_entity_poly.entity_id
_entity_poly.type
_entity_poly.pdbx_seq_one_letter_code
_entity_poly.pdbx_strand_id
1 'polypeptide(L)'
;MGKQLFNNFSVCRKEMLQLERIAHALGFPQMLPVIEADEGRDIGEFLPAAVQLASICMQIALCRLWASWGIVPDAVVGHSLGEYAALNAAGVLSDADTLYLVGKRAELLQERCTCDTHAMLVIRASVAQIESVEGDVTKHKVEFACINSPVETVLAGTKDAITESAAILTGASLKATLLKVPYAFHSAQLDPMLSELEQVAKYVRFSKPTVPVLCPVDGSLVKDVGVFGPQYMVRHSREPVNMLQALSAARNNNVVTDLAAMLEIGPHPAIGAMIRAVLEYHRDFKSSHKVISLPLYNWDMTDYWIPYLHDWSLRKGDPPLIINSGGGPRLDTTTIHRVVQETPCSADQLRVVVEADIQRPDLSPVVQGHEVDGIPLCTPSVYADISLTLGTYLVQRYRPSQAGNLVDVTDMTITKALILRAGQKQQLLQGHAHVDWSTNSAVVVFMSFDNKQKLQEHSRCPLRFKDGPPLQKSLQKGVSRVTQRLQALRDGVGHGTTARYNRAMAYRAIRPLARFHPDYRAVDEAILDSVKLECSSHLNFTTLKKGGKFHTHPAVIDALTQSCGFTMNCNDSADLDEDIYMNHGWGSLQLFEDIDLQKSYRTYTLMKEGIDNMYHGDVVVLDNHDKVVAFFGQITIQRVPRRVLKVILTIESGAKSQRQVTTSRSEIATMKTPTSDPAKPIIRHSSSAAAVPDPVSAKEDAAARSSPASGGSQTPSGLARALSIIAEESGLAVTDLTDGTVLADAGIDSLLALTISARFKEELDVDLDFNALFIEYPTVGELKTFVGKVTCSTVSSAETSNPTSGAAEYADTIVSSSASMAGGSLEKHQDGPLAQKVDVNRALQIISEEGGVAMEDLTNDTVFSDAGVDSLLSLVITSRFRDELGLGIQLESLLLECPTVGELKAYLLGGDSDTTQAATQSSSPFLVAAASLPTTDTKVSEIRSDLPPRSQEESSALTARQNAVDRLVRKYTSGFSAPQSVPSSSAPTEEGTVVLVTGATGSLGSHLAYMLAQRADLKRVVCLNRENRGDAYTRQVKTMREKGIRFPETLKPKLLVLQAYTSKPMLGLERNTYGNLVDSITHIIHNAWPMSGQRALDRFEPQFQVMQNLIQLSSDIASRRLSSFKVSFQMVSSIGVVGLYGLQDSKEHKDKTKPTVVPEARLGIDSTDVVAGSKSHGYWNPMEHISFLVKLSQTVKALPNLGGTVRWTPAEDVAGTLIDLVLSDQKRDPHPFYHIDHPVGQPWAHVNAILADKKLI
;
A
#
# COMPACT_ATOMS: atom_id res chain seq x y z
N MET A 1 -43.45 10.16 -23.35
CA MET A 1 -42.31 9.28 -23.75
C MET A 1 -41.23 10.12 -24.41
N GLY A 2 -39.93 9.83 -24.26
CA GLY A 2 -38.87 10.59 -24.95
C GLY A 2 -38.66 12.07 -24.53
N LYS A 3 -39.39 12.58 -23.54
CA LYS A 3 -39.39 13.99 -23.05
C LYS A 3 -37.99 14.60 -22.89
N GLN A 4 -37.04 13.84 -22.32
CA GLN A 4 -35.65 14.30 -22.15
C GLN A 4 -34.91 14.50 -23.49
N LEU A 5 -35.15 13.65 -24.49
CA LEU A 5 -34.54 13.80 -25.81
C LEU A 5 -35.10 15.01 -26.55
N PHE A 6 -36.42 15.21 -26.48
CA PHE A 6 -37.10 16.38 -27.03
C PHE A 6 -36.62 17.69 -26.37
N ASN A 7 -36.37 17.70 -25.06
CA ASN A 7 -35.86 18.88 -24.36
C ASN A 7 -34.37 19.13 -24.67
N ASN A 8 -33.53 18.10 -24.66
CA ASN A 8 -32.08 18.28 -24.65
C ASN A 8 -31.44 18.26 -26.06
N PHE A 9 -32.00 17.53 -27.03
CA PHE A 9 -31.41 17.38 -28.37
C PHE A 9 -32.16 18.21 -29.42
N SER A 10 -31.48 19.21 -29.97
CA SER A 10 -32.03 20.13 -30.99
C SER A 10 -32.50 19.42 -32.27
N VAL A 11 -31.75 18.41 -32.72
CA VAL A 11 -32.13 17.57 -33.87
C VAL A 11 -33.43 16.82 -33.58
N CYS A 12 -33.48 16.05 -32.49
CA CYS A 12 -34.67 15.30 -32.09
C CYS A 12 -35.90 16.21 -31.98
N ARG A 13 -35.77 17.36 -31.30
CA ARG A 13 -36.83 18.38 -31.21
C ARG A 13 -37.28 18.91 -32.58
N LYS A 14 -36.34 19.26 -33.47
CA LYS A 14 -36.65 19.78 -34.81
C LYS A 14 -37.43 18.75 -35.62
N GLU A 15 -36.97 17.51 -35.67
CA GLU A 15 -37.62 16.46 -36.45
C GLU A 15 -38.99 16.10 -35.85
N MET A 16 -39.13 16.00 -34.53
CA MET A 16 -40.44 15.76 -33.90
C MET A 16 -41.44 16.91 -34.13
N LEU A 17 -41.00 18.18 -34.07
CA LEU A 17 -41.83 19.34 -34.44
C LEU A 17 -42.16 19.40 -35.94
N GLN A 18 -41.32 18.83 -36.81
CA GLN A 18 -41.62 18.68 -38.24
C GLN A 18 -42.68 17.60 -38.47
N LEU A 19 -42.51 16.43 -37.86
CA LEU A 19 -43.44 15.30 -37.95
C LEU A 19 -44.81 15.63 -37.33
N GLU A 20 -44.86 16.37 -36.22
CA GLU A 20 -46.11 16.91 -35.63
C GLU A 20 -46.88 17.77 -36.63
N ARG A 21 -46.21 18.70 -37.31
CA ARG A 21 -46.85 19.55 -38.34
C ARG A 21 -47.33 18.74 -39.55
N ILE A 22 -46.62 17.68 -39.94
CA ILE A 22 -47.04 16.80 -41.04
C ILE A 22 -48.26 15.98 -40.62
N ALA A 23 -48.24 15.34 -39.46
CA ALA A 23 -49.38 14.58 -38.93
C ALA A 23 -50.63 15.44 -38.77
N HIS A 24 -50.49 16.64 -38.21
CA HIS A 24 -51.57 17.61 -38.07
C HIS A 24 -52.08 18.14 -39.42
N ALA A 25 -51.22 18.32 -40.42
CA ALA A 25 -51.63 18.70 -41.77
C ALA A 25 -52.38 17.57 -42.52
N LEU A 26 -52.12 16.32 -42.15
CA LEU A 26 -52.86 15.14 -42.62
C LEU A 26 -54.17 14.90 -41.83
N GLY A 27 -54.45 15.71 -40.81
CA GLY A 27 -55.69 15.68 -40.02
C GLY A 27 -55.67 14.81 -38.76
N PHE A 28 -54.51 14.26 -38.38
CA PHE A 28 -54.39 13.37 -37.21
C PHE A 28 -54.28 14.13 -35.87
N PRO A 29 -54.64 13.51 -34.74
CA PRO A 29 -54.51 14.12 -33.41
C PRO A 29 -53.06 14.42 -33.03
N GLN A 30 -52.87 15.48 -32.24
CA GLN A 30 -51.57 15.92 -31.74
C GLN A 30 -50.89 14.84 -30.90
N MET A 31 -49.58 14.64 -31.12
CA MET A 31 -48.80 13.58 -30.45
C MET A 31 -47.76 14.12 -29.47
N LEU A 32 -47.35 15.40 -29.59
CA LEU A 32 -46.54 16.07 -28.56
C LEU A 32 -47.07 15.89 -27.12
N PRO A 33 -48.39 15.91 -26.80
CA PRO A 33 -48.87 15.64 -25.45
C PRO A 33 -48.49 14.24 -24.91
N VAL A 34 -48.31 13.25 -25.77
CA VAL A 34 -47.83 11.89 -25.41
C VAL A 34 -46.31 11.89 -25.17
N ILE A 35 -45.58 12.81 -25.79
CA ILE A 35 -44.14 13.02 -25.60
C ILE A 35 -43.87 13.73 -24.28
N GLU A 36 -44.55 14.87 -24.10
CA GLU A 36 -44.39 15.83 -23.00
C GLU A 36 -45.09 15.43 -21.70
N ALA A 37 -45.92 14.37 -21.69
CA ALA A 37 -46.52 13.82 -20.47
C ALA A 37 -45.48 13.57 -19.36
N ASP A 38 -45.86 13.87 -18.12
CA ASP A 38 -45.06 13.53 -16.93
C ASP A 38 -45.20 12.05 -16.55
N GLU A 39 -44.20 11.53 -15.85
CA GLU A 39 -44.16 10.14 -15.41
C GLU A 39 -45.25 9.85 -14.37
N GLY A 40 -45.91 8.71 -14.53
CA GLY A 40 -47.06 8.29 -13.73
C GLY A 40 -48.42 8.43 -14.42
N ARG A 41 -48.50 9.18 -15.53
CA ARG A 41 -49.72 9.24 -16.36
C ARG A 41 -49.89 7.96 -17.19
N ASP A 42 -51.11 7.43 -17.30
CA ASP A 42 -51.35 6.23 -18.10
C ASP A 42 -51.34 6.56 -19.60
N ILE A 43 -50.67 5.71 -20.38
CA ILE A 43 -50.64 5.81 -21.84
C ILE A 43 -52.02 5.50 -22.46
N GLY A 44 -52.88 4.75 -21.74
CA GLY A 44 -54.27 4.48 -22.11
C GLY A 44 -55.20 5.70 -22.06
N GLU A 45 -54.79 6.83 -21.45
CA GLU A 45 -55.55 8.09 -21.49
C GLU A 45 -55.48 8.78 -22.86
N PHE A 46 -54.55 8.39 -23.73
CA PHE A 46 -54.32 9.02 -25.02
C PHE A 46 -54.96 8.22 -26.17
N LEU A 47 -55.41 8.92 -27.21
CA LEU A 47 -55.98 8.27 -28.41
C LEU A 47 -54.96 7.29 -29.03
N PRO A 48 -55.36 6.05 -29.39
CA PRO A 48 -54.48 5.06 -30.01
C PRO A 48 -53.73 5.57 -31.24
N ALA A 49 -54.34 6.45 -32.05
CA ALA A 49 -53.66 7.14 -33.15
C ALA A 49 -52.51 8.05 -32.67
N ALA A 50 -52.74 8.89 -31.65
CA ALA A 50 -51.70 9.75 -31.09
C ALA A 50 -50.55 8.96 -30.46
N VAL A 51 -50.84 7.82 -29.79
CA VAL A 51 -49.83 6.94 -29.20
C VAL A 51 -48.97 6.24 -30.28
N GLN A 52 -49.61 5.73 -31.35
CA GLN A 52 -48.88 5.07 -32.44
C GLN A 52 -48.04 6.07 -33.24
N LEU A 53 -48.58 7.26 -33.53
CA LEU A 53 -47.84 8.34 -34.19
C LEU A 53 -46.68 8.84 -33.31
N ALA A 54 -46.87 9.04 -32.01
CA ALA A 54 -45.80 9.41 -31.07
C ALA A 54 -44.63 8.41 -31.10
N SER A 55 -44.95 7.10 -31.04
CA SER A 55 -43.96 6.02 -31.09
C SER A 55 -43.18 6.02 -32.41
N ILE A 56 -43.87 6.15 -33.54
CA ILE A 56 -43.25 6.19 -34.87
C ILE A 56 -42.41 7.44 -35.07
N CYS A 57 -42.87 8.60 -34.63
CA CYS A 57 -42.11 9.85 -34.77
C CYS A 57 -40.89 9.88 -33.87
N MET A 58 -40.96 9.29 -32.68
CA MET A 58 -39.78 9.08 -31.85
C MET A 58 -38.78 8.13 -32.53
N GLN A 59 -39.23 7.05 -33.19
CA GLN A 59 -38.35 6.15 -33.95
C GLN A 59 -37.69 6.86 -35.15
N ILE A 60 -38.46 7.60 -35.97
CA ILE A 60 -37.92 8.37 -37.10
C ILE A 60 -36.94 9.44 -36.60
N ALA A 61 -37.30 10.22 -35.58
CA ALA A 61 -36.42 11.24 -35.01
C ALA A 61 -35.13 10.65 -34.39
N LEU A 62 -35.19 9.45 -33.81
CA LEU A 62 -34.00 8.71 -33.37
C LEU A 62 -33.14 8.26 -34.56
N CYS A 63 -33.73 7.71 -35.63
CA CYS A 63 -32.99 7.39 -36.86
C CYS A 63 -32.30 8.62 -37.47
N ARG A 64 -32.97 9.78 -37.51
CA ARG A 64 -32.38 11.05 -37.97
C ARG A 64 -31.29 11.57 -37.00
N LEU A 65 -31.43 11.33 -35.68
CA LEU A 65 -30.41 11.69 -34.68
C LEU A 65 -29.14 10.85 -34.85
N TRP A 66 -29.24 9.53 -34.99
CA TRP A 66 -28.08 8.66 -35.27
C TRP A 66 -27.43 9.00 -36.62
N ALA A 67 -28.22 9.25 -37.67
CA ALA A 67 -27.70 9.72 -38.95
C ALA A 67 -26.98 11.08 -38.85
N SER A 68 -27.41 11.97 -37.94
CA SER A 68 -26.71 13.25 -37.68
C SER A 68 -25.34 13.08 -37.00
N TRP A 69 -25.06 11.91 -36.44
CA TRP A 69 -23.74 11.50 -35.94
C TRP A 69 -22.94 10.67 -36.96
N GLY A 70 -23.42 10.56 -38.20
CA GLY A 70 -22.79 9.77 -39.28
C GLY A 70 -23.07 8.27 -39.20
N ILE A 71 -23.96 7.82 -38.30
CA ILE A 71 -24.29 6.41 -38.10
C ILE A 71 -25.58 6.10 -38.86
N VAL A 72 -25.44 5.29 -39.92
CA VAL A 72 -26.53 4.85 -40.79
C VAL A 72 -26.58 3.31 -40.86
N PRO A 73 -27.76 2.69 -41.02
CA PRO A 73 -27.89 1.23 -41.03
C PRO A 73 -27.49 0.60 -42.37
N ASP A 74 -26.73 -0.50 -42.33
CA ASP A 74 -26.47 -1.37 -43.50
C ASP A 74 -27.65 -2.30 -43.82
N ALA A 75 -28.52 -2.55 -42.85
CA ALA A 75 -29.81 -3.23 -43.01
C ALA A 75 -30.77 -2.79 -41.90
N VAL A 76 -32.09 -2.86 -42.15
CA VAL A 76 -33.13 -2.59 -41.15
C VAL A 76 -34.15 -3.72 -41.05
N VAL A 77 -34.82 -3.80 -39.90
CA VAL A 77 -35.94 -4.72 -39.63
C VAL A 77 -36.91 -4.06 -38.66
N GLY A 78 -38.22 -4.17 -38.90
CA GLY A 78 -39.24 -3.78 -37.94
C GLY A 78 -39.76 -4.95 -37.11
N HIS A 79 -40.03 -4.71 -35.84
CA HIS A 79 -40.96 -5.54 -35.07
C HIS A 79 -42.34 -4.89 -35.08
N SER A 80 -43.33 -5.54 -35.67
CA SER A 80 -44.72 -5.07 -35.66
C SER A 80 -44.83 -3.61 -36.15
N LEU A 81 -45.41 -2.71 -35.36
CA LEU A 81 -45.51 -1.27 -35.70
C LEU A 81 -44.16 -0.64 -36.11
N GLY A 82 -43.02 -1.14 -35.61
CA GLY A 82 -41.69 -0.63 -35.98
C GLY A 82 -41.34 -0.76 -37.47
N GLU A 83 -42.01 -1.65 -38.23
CA GLU A 83 -41.79 -1.80 -39.68
C GLU A 83 -42.09 -0.51 -40.46
N TYR A 84 -43.06 0.28 -40.01
CA TYR A 84 -43.38 1.57 -40.62
C TYR A 84 -42.20 2.57 -40.48
N ALA A 85 -41.44 2.50 -39.39
CA ALA A 85 -40.23 3.29 -39.18
C ALA A 85 -39.01 2.69 -39.90
N ALA A 86 -38.91 1.35 -40.00
CA ALA A 86 -37.87 0.67 -40.78
C ALA A 86 -37.99 1.01 -42.28
N LEU A 87 -39.20 0.94 -42.86
CA LEU A 87 -39.47 1.32 -44.25
C LEU A 87 -39.22 2.82 -44.51
N ASN A 88 -39.42 3.70 -43.52
CA ASN A 88 -39.01 5.11 -43.61
C ASN A 88 -37.48 5.26 -43.60
N ALA A 89 -36.78 4.57 -42.69
CA ALA A 89 -35.32 4.61 -42.59
C ALA A 89 -34.64 4.06 -43.86
N ALA A 90 -35.24 3.05 -44.50
CA ALA A 90 -34.83 2.48 -45.78
C ALA A 90 -35.26 3.30 -47.01
N GLY A 91 -35.90 4.46 -46.84
CA GLY A 91 -36.36 5.30 -47.95
C GLY A 91 -37.48 4.71 -48.81
N VAL A 92 -38.11 3.61 -48.37
CA VAL A 92 -39.26 2.99 -49.06
C VAL A 92 -40.51 3.86 -48.90
N LEU A 93 -40.69 4.49 -47.74
CA LEU A 93 -41.76 5.44 -47.44
C LEU A 93 -41.17 6.83 -47.14
N SER A 94 -41.87 7.90 -47.54
CA SER A 94 -41.55 9.25 -47.05
C SER A 94 -42.11 9.48 -45.65
N ASP A 95 -41.64 10.53 -44.95
CA ASP A 95 -42.18 10.91 -43.64
C ASP A 95 -43.70 11.13 -43.68
N ALA A 96 -44.23 11.74 -44.75
CA ALA A 96 -45.67 11.96 -44.90
C ALA A 96 -46.44 10.65 -45.19
N ASP A 97 -45.90 9.78 -46.05
CA ASP A 97 -46.49 8.47 -46.34
C ASP A 97 -46.55 7.59 -45.08
N THR A 98 -45.45 7.53 -44.31
CA THR A 98 -45.38 6.76 -43.06
C THR A 98 -46.42 7.23 -42.05
N LEU A 99 -46.56 8.55 -41.85
CA LEU A 99 -47.55 9.11 -40.92
C LEU A 99 -48.98 8.90 -41.42
N TYR A 100 -49.22 9.02 -42.72
CA TYR A 100 -50.53 8.74 -43.32
C TYR A 100 -50.95 7.29 -43.10
N LEU A 101 -50.08 6.31 -43.39
CA LEU A 101 -50.38 4.90 -43.17
C LEU A 101 -50.61 4.58 -41.69
N VAL A 102 -49.76 5.09 -40.78
CA VAL A 102 -49.86 4.80 -39.34
C VAL A 102 -51.11 5.42 -38.74
N GLY A 103 -51.41 6.67 -39.07
CA GLY A 103 -52.61 7.37 -38.60
C GLY A 103 -53.89 6.69 -39.10
N LYS A 104 -54.00 6.43 -40.42
CA LYS A 104 -55.16 5.74 -40.99
C LYS A 104 -55.32 4.30 -40.48
N ARG A 105 -54.22 3.56 -40.27
CA ARG A 105 -54.28 2.23 -39.65
C ARG A 105 -54.81 2.30 -38.21
N ALA A 106 -54.43 3.31 -37.44
CA ALA A 106 -54.92 3.48 -36.07
C ALA A 106 -56.40 3.90 -36.03
N GLU A 107 -56.85 4.76 -36.94
CA GLU A 107 -58.28 5.09 -37.10
C GLU A 107 -59.11 3.87 -37.51
N LEU A 108 -58.69 3.14 -38.55
CA LEU A 108 -59.38 1.92 -39.00
C LEU A 108 -59.44 0.83 -37.92
N LEU A 109 -58.38 0.69 -37.12
CA LEU A 109 -58.36 -0.19 -35.93
C LEU A 109 -59.43 0.22 -34.90
N GLN A 110 -59.60 1.53 -34.66
CA GLN A 110 -60.62 2.05 -33.75
C GLN A 110 -62.05 1.95 -34.32
N GLU A 111 -62.22 2.05 -35.65
CA GLU A 111 -63.53 2.01 -36.30
C GLU A 111 -64.04 0.61 -36.68
N ARG A 112 -63.15 -0.37 -36.91
CA ARG A 112 -63.51 -1.71 -37.45
C ARG A 112 -63.21 -2.86 -36.49
N CYS A 113 -62.34 -2.67 -35.50
CA CYS A 113 -61.98 -3.72 -34.53
C CYS A 113 -62.55 -3.38 -33.15
N THR A 114 -63.18 -4.35 -32.48
CA THR A 114 -63.75 -4.15 -31.14
C THR A 114 -62.66 -4.23 -30.07
N CYS A 115 -62.36 -3.10 -29.42
CA CYS A 115 -61.44 -3.02 -28.28
C CYS A 115 -61.78 -4.06 -27.20
N ASP A 116 -60.76 -4.57 -26.51
CA ASP A 116 -60.90 -5.43 -25.33
C ASP A 116 -61.65 -6.77 -25.52
N THR A 117 -61.90 -7.22 -26.75
CA THR A 117 -62.47 -8.55 -27.04
C THR A 117 -61.42 -9.66 -27.19
N HIS A 118 -60.19 -9.27 -27.52
CA HIS A 118 -59.06 -10.16 -27.80
C HIS A 118 -57.87 -9.84 -26.88
N ALA A 119 -56.89 -10.72 -26.83
CA ALA A 119 -55.66 -10.54 -26.08
C ALA A 119 -54.45 -11.19 -26.77
N MET A 120 -53.25 -10.90 -26.27
CA MET A 120 -52.00 -11.51 -26.70
C MET A 120 -51.25 -12.11 -25.51
N LEU A 121 -50.62 -13.27 -25.71
CA LEU A 121 -49.97 -14.07 -24.67
C LEU A 121 -48.53 -14.36 -25.08
N VAL A 122 -47.56 -13.77 -24.38
CA VAL A 122 -46.13 -14.11 -24.53
C VAL A 122 -45.86 -15.43 -23.81
N ILE A 123 -45.16 -16.36 -24.46
CA ILE A 123 -44.86 -17.69 -23.96
C ILE A 123 -43.36 -17.92 -24.11
N ARG A 124 -42.68 -18.34 -23.05
CA ARG A 124 -41.25 -18.69 -23.07
C ARG A 124 -41.01 -20.10 -23.63
N ALA A 125 -41.37 -20.27 -24.89
CA ALA A 125 -41.23 -21.51 -25.66
C ALA A 125 -41.11 -21.21 -27.16
N SER A 126 -40.55 -22.15 -27.92
CA SER A 126 -40.65 -22.20 -29.38
C SER A 126 -42.04 -22.64 -29.85
N VAL A 127 -42.36 -22.37 -31.12
CA VAL A 127 -43.57 -22.87 -31.82
C VAL A 127 -43.71 -24.39 -31.65
N ALA A 128 -42.66 -25.17 -31.97
CA ALA A 128 -42.70 -26.63 -31.86
C ALA A 128 -42.93 -27.14 -30.42
N GLN A 129 -42.44 -26.42 -29.40
CA GLN A 129 -42.75 -26.76 -28.01
C GLN A 129 -44.22 -26.49 -27.66
N ILE A 130 -44.80 -25.39 -28.14
CA ILE A 130 -46.22 -25.05 -27.95
C ILE A 130 -47.12 -26.08 -28.64
N GLU A 131 -46.76 -26.48 -29.86
CA GLU A 131 -47.47 -27.52 -30.64
C GLU A 131 -47.35 -28.92 -30.01
N SER A 132 -46.27 -29.19 -29.26
CA SER A 132 -46.06 -30.47 -28.57
C SER A 132 -46.86 -30.66 -27.26
N VAL A 133 -47.59 -29.65 -26.80
CA VAL A 133 -48.38 -29.73 -25.55
C VAL A 133 -49.66 -30.53 -25.76
N GLU A 134 -49.82 -31.62 -24.98
CA GLU A 134 -51.07 -32.40 -24.95
C GLU A 134 -52.27 -31.51 -24.56
N GLY A 135 -53.36 -31.64 -25.32
CA GLY A 135 -54.52 -30.75 -25.26
C GLY A 135 -54.72 -29.93 -26.55
N ASP A 136 -53.67 -29.77 -27.36
CA ASP A 136 -53.66 -29.03 -28.63
C ASP A 136 -54.19 -27.60 -28.49
N VAL A 137 -53.29 -26.71 -28.10
CA VAL A 137 -53.54 -25.27 -27.93
C VAL A 137 -54.15 -24.66 -29.20
N THR A 138 -53.81 -25.13 -30.40
CA THR A 138 -54.31 -24.57 -31.67
C THR A 138 -55.80 -24.81 -31.91
N LYS A 139 -56.38 -25.89 -31.35
CA LYS A 139 -57.84 -26.15 -31.42
C LYS A 139 -58.69 -25.06 -30.78
N HIS A 140 -58.11 -24.25 -29.89
CA HIS A 140 -58.81 -23.21 -29.13
C HIS A 140 -58.94 -21.88 -29.90
N LYS A 141 -58.66 -21.86 -31.22
CA LYS A 141 -58.75 -20.67 -32.10
C LYS A 141 -57.79 -19.54 -31.71
N VAL A 142 -56.59 -19.90 -31.27
CA VAL A 142 -55.46 -18.96 -31.10
C VAL A 142 -54.50 -19.08 -32.28
N GLU A 143 -53.98 -17.94 -32.73
CA GLU A 143 -53.05 -17.82 -33.85
C GLU A 143 -51.65 -17.39 -33.33
N PHE A 144 -50.58 -17.78 -34.02
CA PHE A 144 -49.24 -17.25 -33.75
C PHE A 144 -49.15 -15.81 -34.28
N ALA A 145 -48.94 -14.83 -33.40
CA ALA A 145 -48.84 -13.41 -33.76
C ALA A 145 -47.39 -12.94 -33.92
N CYS A 146 -46.48 -13.44 -33.09
CA CYS A 146 -45.05 -13.14 -33.19
C CYS A 146 -44.21 -14.39 -32.88
N ILE A 147 -43.17 -14.64 -33.69
CA ILE A 147 -42.13 -15.64 -33.43
C ILE A 147 -40.85 -14.85 -33.14
N ASN A 148 -40.69 -14.48 -31.86
CA ASN A 148 -39.67 -13.51 -31.42
C ASN A 148 -38.27 -14.12 -31.39
N SER A 149 -38.14 -15.35 -30.88
CA SER A 149 -36.85 -16.04 -30.72
C SER A 149 -37.01 -17.56 -30.57
N PRO A 150 -35.92 -18.37 -30.52
CA PRO A 150 -36.02 -19.81 -30.29
C PRO A 150 -36.63 -20.20 -28.93
N VAL A 151 -36.78 -19.23 -28.01
CA VAL A 151 -37.29 -19.43 -26.65
C VAL A 151 -38.44 -18.47 -26.30
N GLU A 152 -39.00 -17.75 -27.27
CA GLU A 152 -40.12 -16.84 -27.03
C GLU A 152 -41.03 -16.70 -28.27
N THR A 153 -42.31 -16.98 -28.06
CA THR A 153 -43.39 -16.92 -29.06
C THR A 153 -44.60 -16.20 -28.47
N VAL A 154 -45.40 -15.53 -29.29
CA VAL A 154 -46.61 -14.81 -28.86
C VAL A 154 -47.83 -15.35 -29.58
N LEU A 155 -48.85 -15.78 -28.82
CA LEU A 155 -50.17 -16.13 -29.34
C LEU A 155 -51.14 -14.94 -29.29
N ALA A 156 -52.12 -14.94 -30.17
CA ALA A 156 -53.24 -13.99 -30.21
C ALA A 156 -54.58 -14.73 -30.38
N GLY A 157 -55.66 -14.19 -29.82
CA GLY A 157 -57.01 -14.77 -29.91
C GLY A 157 -58.02 -14.02 -29.05
N THR A 158 -59.25 -14.54 -28.93
CA THR A 158 -60.24 -13.98 -28.00
C THR A 158 -59.74 -14.08 -26.56
N LYS A 159 -60.23 -13.23 -25.65
CA LYS A 159 -59.80 -13.25 -24.24
C LYS A 159 -60.04 -14.62 -23.58
N ASP A 160 -61.13 -15.28 -23.91
CA ASP A 160 -61.47 -16.61 -23.37
C ASP A 160 -60.47 -17.67 -23.88
N ALA A 161 -60.27 -17.76 -25.19
CA ALA A 161 -59.32 -18.69 -25.83
C ALA A 161 -57.88 -18.50 -25.35
N ILE A 162 -57.46 -17.26 -25.13
CA ILE A 162 -56.14 -16.92 -24.56
C ILE A 162 -56.05 -17.32 -23.08
N THR A 163 -57.14 -17.23 -22.32
CA THR A 163 -57.19 -17.65 -20.91
C THR A 163 -57.12 -19.18 -20.78
N GLU A 164 -57.87 -19.90 -21.61
CA GLU A 164 -57.80 -21.37 -21.72
C GLU A 164 -56.39 -21.83 -22.14
N SER A 165 -55.84 -21.22 -23.19
CA SER A 165 -54.48 -21.49 -23.66
C SER A 165 -53.42 -21.23 -22.58
N ALA A 166 -53.55 -20.13 -21.84
CA ALA A 166 -52.64 -19.81 -20.74
C ALA A 166 -52.70 -20.83 -19.60
N ALA A 167 -53.89 -21.36 -19.29
CA ALA A 167 -54.05 -22.42 -18.29
C ALA A 167 -53.39 -23.74 -18.74
N ILE A 168 -53.61 -24.17 -19.99
CA ILE A 168 -52.99 -25.36 -20.60
C ILE A 168 -51.46 -25.24 -20.58
N LEU A 169 -50.93 -24.13 -21.08
CA LEU A 169 -49.48 -23.88 -21.17
C LEU A 169 -48.82 -23.79 -19.78
N THR A 170 -49.48 -23.17 -18.81
CA THR A 170 -48.98 -23.10 -17.42
C THR A 170 -49.01 -24.48 -16.75
N GLY A 171 -50.03 -25.31 -17.03
CA GLY A 171 -50.08 -26.70 -16.61
C GLY A 171 -48.95 -27.54 -17.21
N ALA A 172 -48.58 -27.29 -18.46
CA ALA A 172 -47.39 -27.84 -19.12
C ALA A 172 -46.06 -27.20 -18.66
N SER A 173 -46.06 -26.43 -17.56
CA SER A 173 -44.89 -25.72 -17.00
C SER A 173 -44.24 -24.67 -17.92
N LEU A 174 -44.91 -24.26 -19.00
CA LEU A 174 -44.42 -23.19 -19.88
C LEU A 174 -44.84 -21.82 -19.32
N LYS A 175 -43.87 -20.94 -19.06
CA LYS A 175 -44.15 -19.60 -18.53
C LYS A 175 -44.83 -18.72 -19.57
N ALA A 176 -46.12 -18.48 -19.37
CA ALA A 176 -46.93 -17.53 -20.12
C ALA A 176 -47.04 -16.16 -19.42
N THR A 177 -47.35 -15.09 -20.16
CA THR A 177 -47.57 -13.73 -19.63
C THR A 177 -48.48 -12.94 -20.57
N LEU A 178 -49.59 -12.40 -20.05
CA LEU A 178 -50.59 -11.64 -20.80
C LEU A 178 -50.09 -10.21 -21.11
N LEU A 179 -50.20 -9.76 -22.36
CA LEU A 179 -49.89 -8.39 -22.74
C LEU A 179 -51.05 -7.44 -22.44
N LYS A 180 -50.74 -6.28 -21.83
CA LYS A 180 -51.68 -5.18 -21.62
C LYS A 180 -51.84 -4.37 -22.91
N VAL A 181 -52.57 -4.92 -23.88
CA VAL A 181 -52.87 -4.28 -25.17
C VAL A 181 -54.38 -4.30 -25.47
N PRO A 182 -54.97 -3.21 -26.00
CA PRO A 182 -56.41 -3.15 -26.28
C PRO A 182 -56.87 -3.99 -27.49
N TYR A 183 -55.91 -4.44 -28.32
CA TYR A 183 -56.14 -5.24 -29.51
C TYR A 183 -55.05 -6.33 -29.64
N ALA A 184 -55.41 -7.47 -30.22
CA ALA A 184 -54.51 -8.54 -30.56
C ALA A 184 -54.01 -8.40 -32.00
N PHE A 185 -52.83 -7.78 -32.15
CA PHE A 185 -52.22 -7.55 -33.45
C PHE A 185 -51.75 -8.86 -34.11
N HIS A 186 -51.61 -8.84 -35.44
CA HIS A 186 -51.19 -10.01 -36.25
C HIS A 186 -52.10 -11.21 -36.04
N SER A 187 -53.41 -10.96 -36.06
CA SER A 187 -54.45 -11.96 -35.83
C SER A 187 -55.75 -11.64 -36.58
N ALA A 188 -56.68 -12.60 -36.58
CA ALA A 188 -58.02 -12.49 -37.15
C ALA A 188 -58.84 -11.28 -36.67
N GLN A 189 -58.52 -10.69 -35.51
CA GLN A 189 -59.19 -9.46 -35.05
C GLN A 189 -59.03 -8.30 -36.05
N LEU A 190 -57.97 -8.32 -36.87
CA LEU A 190 -57.65 -7.26 -37.82
C LEU A 190 -58.26 -7.45 -39.22
N ASP A 191 -58.82 -8.63 -39.52
CA ASP A 191 -59.47 -8.93 -40.81
C ASP A 191 -60.51 -7.86 -41.24
N PRO A 192 -61.36 -7.29 -40.35
CA PRO A 192 -62.32 -6.24 -40.70
C PRO A 192 -61.71 -4.93 -41.24
N MET A 193 -60.43 -4.62 -40.96
CA MET A 193 -59.80 -3.38 -41.45
C MET A 193 -58.91 -3.56 -42.70
N LEU A 194 -58.59 -4.80 -43.09
CA LEU A 194 -57.55 -5.06 -44.10
C LEU A 194 -57.91 -4.52 -45.49
N SER A 195 -59.17 -4.64 -45.92
CA SER A 195 -59.64 -4.14 -47.22
C SER A 195 -59.48 -2.63 -47.36
N GLU A 196 -59.79 -1.88 -46.28
CA GLU A 196 -59.69 -0.42 -46.26
C GLU A 196 -58.24 0.04 -46.09
N LEU A 197 -57.42 -0.70 -45.32
CA LEU A 197 -55.97 -0.48 -45.22
C LEU A 197 -55.29 -0.67 -46.60
N GLU A 198 -55.74 -1.63 -47.41
CA GLU A 198 -55.28 -1.80 -48.79
C GLU A 198 -55.63 -0.59 -49.67
N GLN A 199 -56.85 -0.04 -49.55
CA GLN A 199 -57.22 1.16 -50.31
C GLN A 199 -56.43 2.39 -49.88
N VAL A 200 -56.24 2.60 -48.56
CA VAL A 200 -55.40 3.65 -48.00
C VAL A 200 -53.97 3.56 -48.55
N ALA A 201 -53.39 2.35 -48.57
CA ALA A 201 -52.02 2.15 -49.04
C ALA A 201 -51.85 2.33 -50.56
N LYS A 202 -52.91 2.26 -51.37
CA LYS A 202 -52.83 2.56 -52.82
C LYS A 202 -52.57 4.03 -53.13
N TYR A 203 -52.80 4.94 -52.18
CA TYR A 203 -52.47 6.36 -52.31
C TYR A 203 -51.03 6.71 -51.89
N VAL A 204 -50.27 5.72 -51.40
CA VAL A 204 -48.92 5.89 -50.86
C VAL A 204 -47.85 5.42 -51.84
N ARG A 205 -46.74 6.16 -51.92
CA ARG A 205 -45.63 5.84 -52.81
C ARG A 205 -44.58 4.97 -52.14
N PHE A 206 -44.60 3.68 -52.47
CA PHE A 206 -43.51 2.75 -52.15
C PHE A 206 -42.35 2.93 -53.14
N SER A 207 -41.18 3.29 -52.62
CA SER A 207 -39.95 3.49 -53.39
C SER A 207 -38.99 2.30 -53.27
N LYS A 208 -37.99 2.18 -54.15
CA LYS A 208 -36.93 1.17 -54.00
C LYS A 208 -36.17 1.42 -52.68
N PRO A 209 -35.88 0.39 -51.85
CA PRO A 209 -35.09 0.56 -50.65
C PRO A 209 -33.70 1.11 -50.97
N THR A 210 -33.27 2.16 -50.25
CA THR A 210 -31.88 2.65 -50.25
C THR A 210 -31.01 1.87 -49.27
N VAL A 211 -31.62 1.29 -48.24
CA VAL A 211 -31.02 0.34 -47.28
C VAL A 211 -31.76 -1.00 -47.41
N PRO A 212 -31.07 -2.15 -47.44
CA PRO A 212 -31.69 -3.47 -47.37
C PRO A 212 -32.67 -3.62 -46.21
N VAL A 213 -33.86 -4.17 -46.48
CA VAL A 213 -34.87 -4.46 -45.45
C VAL A 213 -34.97 -5.97 -45.26
N LEU A 214 -34.85 -6.43 -44.02
CA LEU A 214 -35.16 -7.81 -43.64
C LEU A 214 -36.66 -7.92 -43.40
N CYS A 215 -37.37 -8.63 -44.25
CA CYS A 215 -38.81 -8.80 -44.16
C CYS A 215 -39.18 -9.65 -42.93
N PRO A 216 -39.90 -9.12 -41.92
CA PRO A 216 -40.32 -9.91 -40.75
C PRO A 216 -41.40 -10.96 -41.07
N VAL A 217 -42.00 -10.92 -42.26
CA VAL A 217 -43.13 -11.81 -42.63
C VAL A 217 -42.64 -13.13 -43.26
N ASP A 218 -41.63 -13.07 -44.14
CA ASP A 218 -41.10 -14.24 -44.88
C ASP A 218 -39.57 -14.41 -44.75
N GLY A 219 -38.89 -13.53 -44.00
CA GLY A 219 -37.45 -13.57 -43.79
C GLY A 219 -36.61 -13.19 -45.01
N SER A 220 -37.21 -12.69 -46.09
CA SER A 220 -36.46 -12.27 -47.29
C SER A 220 -35.63 -11.00 -47.03
N LEU A 221 -34.48 -10.90 -47.71
CA LEU A 221 -33.63 -9.71 -47.72
C LEU A 221 -33.96 -8.85 -48.94
N VAL A 222 -34.80 -7.84 -48.75
CA VAL A 222 -35.30 -6.99 -49.83
C VAL A 222 -34.30 -5.88 -50.16
N LYS A 223 -33.79 -5.88 -51.39
CA LYS A 223 -32.87 -4.85 -51.93
C LYS A 223 -33.40 -4.15 -53.18
N ASP A 224 -34.55 -4.58 -53.70
CA ASP A 224 -35.08 -4.16 -55.00
C ASP A 224 -36.56 -3.76 -54.91
N VAL A 225 -37.05 -3.14 -55.98
CA VAL A 225 -38.44 -2.67 -56.08
C VAL A 225 -39.39 -3.85 -56.33
N GLY A 226 -40.62 -3.76 -55.78
CA GLY A 226 -41.72 -4.69 -56.08
C GLY A 226 -42.18 -5.59 -54.94
N VAL A 227 -41.45 -5.66 -53.81
CA VAL A 227 -41.90 -6.40 -52.62
C VAL A 227 -42.81 -5.55 -51.72
N PHE A 228 -42.45 -4.27 -51.51
CA PHE A 228 -43.23 -3.34 -50.70
C PHE A 228 -44.33 -2.66 -51.53
N GLY A 229 -45.55 -2.65 -50.99
CA GLY A 229 -46.76 -2.18 -51.67
C GLY A 229 -48.02 -2.32 -50.80
N PRO A 230 -49.22 -2.01 -51.32
CA PRO A 230 -50.46 -2.08 -50.56
C PRO A 230 -50.74 -3.45 -49.95
N GLN A 231 -50.49 -4.52 -50.73
CA GLN A 231 -50.68 -5.90 -50.27
C GLN A 231 -49.64 -6.29 -49.20
N TYR A 232 -48.44 -5.72 -49.23
CA TYR A 232 -47.47 -5.91 -48.14
C TYR A 232 -47.99 -5.34 -46.82
N MET A 233 -48.60 -4.15 -46.84
CA MET A 233 -49.13 -3.52 -45.61
C MET A 233 -50.29 -4.31 -45.01
N VAL A 234 -51.09 -4.98 -45.86
CA VAL A 234 -52.12 -5.94 -45.44
C VAL A 234 -51.48 -7.18 -44.82
N ARG A 235 -50.57 -7.86 -45.54
CA ARG A 235 -49.87 -9.07 -45.06
C ARG A 235 -49.17 -8.82 -43.73
N HIS A 236 -48.32 -7.80 -43.64
CA HIS A 236 -47.61 -7.41 -42.43
C HIS A 236 -48.53 -6.99 -41.26
N SER A 237 -49.79 -6.63 -41.52
CA SER A 237 -50.76 -6.35 -40.45
C SER A 237 -51.51 -7.59 -39.95
N ARG A 238 -51.41 -8.74 -40.63
CA ARG A 238 -52.27 -9.93 -40.40
C ARG A 238 -51.50 -11.24 -40.20
N GLU A 239 -50.38 -11.40 -40.88
CA GLU A 239 -49.47 -12.55 -40.81
C GLU A 239 -48.49 -12.40 -39.64
N PRO A 240 -47.87 -13.50 -39.15
CA PRO A 240 -47.04 -13.47 -37.95
C PRO A 240 -45.74 -12.66 -38.13
N VAL A 241 -45.34 -11.89 -37.13
CA VAL A 241 -44.02 -11.22 -37.08
C VAL A 241 -42.95 -12.23 -36.70
N ASN A 242 -42.24 -12.76 -37.68
CA ASN A 242 -41.23 -13.82 -37.53
C ASN A 242 -39.80 -13.26 -37.49
N MET A 243 -39.48 -12.56 -36.39
CA MET A 243 -38.13 -12.04 -36.12
C MET A 243 -37.07 -13.14 -36.10
N LEU A 244 -37.42 -14.34 -35.61
CA LEU A 244 -36.53 -15.50 -35.64
C LEU A 244 -36.05 -15.79 -37.07
N GLN A 245 -36.98 -15.98 -38.02
CA GLN A 245 -36.63 -16.26 -39.41
C GLN A 245 -35.89 -15.08 -40.07
N ALA A 246 -36.32 -13.84 -39.84
CA ALA A 246 -35.67 -12.66 -40.43
C ALA A 246 -34.21 -12.48 -39.95
N LEU A 247 -33.93 -12.64 -38.66
CA LEU A 247 -32.59 -12.53 -38.10
C LEU A 247 -31.71 -13.75 -38.44
N SER A 248 -32.27 -14.98 -38.45
CA SER A 248 -31.55 -16.17 -38.94
C SER A 248 -31.21 -16.04 -40.42
N ALA A 249 -32.11 -15.53 -41.26
CA ALA A 249 -31.84 -15.25 -42.67
C ALA A 249 -30.77 -14.16 -42.83
N ALA A 250 -30.79 -13.11 -42.00
CA ALA A 250 -29.75 -12.08 -41.98
C ALA A 250 -28.35 -12.65 -41.68
N ARG A 251 -28.25 -13.56 -40.70
CA ARG A 251 -26.99 -14.25 -40.38
C ARG A 251 -26.55 -15.18 -41.51
N ASN A 252 -27.45 -16.03 -42.01
CA ASN A 252 -27.16 -16.99 -43.08
C ASN A 252 -26.77 -16.33 -44.41
N ASN A 253 -27.24 -15.11 -44.68
CA ASN A 253 -26.87 -14.32 -45.86
C ASN A 253 -25.68 -13.36 -45.61
N ASN A 254 -24.99 -13.47 -44.46
CA ASN A 254 -23.86 -12.62 -44.05
C ASN A 254 -24.18 -11.11 -44.01
N VAL A 255 -25.45 -10.74 -43.79
CA VAL A 255 -25.88 -9.36 -43.52
C VAL A 255 -25.57 -9.00 -42.07
N VAL A 256 -25.83 -9.93 -41.16
CA VAL A 256 -25.40 -9.86 -39.76
C VAL A 256 -24.20 -10.81 -39.61
N THR A 257 -23.01 -10.24 -39.49
CA THR A 257 -21.75 -10.94 -39.21
C THR A 257 -21.37 -10.77 -37.74
N ASP A 258 -20.36 -11.49 -37.25
CA ASP A 258 -19.90 -11.38 -35.86
C ASP A 258 -19.36 -9.97 -35.49
N LEU A 259 -19.13 -9.10 -36.47
CA LEU A 259 -18.74 -7.69 -36.30
C LEU A 259 -19.91 -6.69 -36.36
N ALA A 260 -21.15 -7.14 -36.56
CA ALA A 260 -22.31 -6.26 -36.77
C ALA A 260 -22.88 -5.68 -35.46
N ALA A 261 -22.99 -4.35 -35.38
CA ALA A 261 -23.63 -3.67 -34.27
C ALA A 261 -25.15 -3.59 -34.47
N MET A 262 -25.93 -4.34 -33.67
CA MET A 262 -27.39 -4.28 -33.70
C MET A 262 -27.92 -3.13 -32.82
N LEU A 263 -28.52 -2.11 -33.44
CA LEU A 263 -29.07 -0.93 -32.77
C LEU A 263 -30.61 -1.01 -32.69
N GLU A 264 -31.15 -1.08 -31.46
CA GLU A 264 -32.59 -0.99 -31.23
C GLU A 264 -33.05 0.48 -31.21
N ILE A 265 -34.03 0.81 -32.05
CA ILE A 265 -34.63 2.15 -32.14
C ILE A 265 -36.05 2.10 -31.57
N GLY A 266 -36.28 2.76 -30.42
CA GLY A 266 -37.59 2.79 -29.78
C GLY A 266 -37.62 3.55 -28.44
N PRO A 267 -38.79 3.66 -27.80
CA PRO A 267 -38.96 4.34 -26.51
C PRO A 267 -38.48 3.51 -25.29
N HIS A 268 -38.27 2.21 -25.46
CA HIS A 268 -37.82 1.27 -24.43
C HIS A 268 -37.13 0.07 -25.11
N PRO A 269 -36.08 -0.54 -24.53
CA PRO A 269 -35.51 -1.80 -25.05
C PRO A 269 -36.50 -2.96 -24.88
N ALA A 270 -37.18 -3.33 -25.97
CA ALA A 270 -38.15 -4.42 -26.05
C ALA A 270 -37.58 -5.63 -26.82
N ILE A 271 -36.91 -5.41 -27.95
CA ILE A 271 -36.46 -6.48 -28.86
C ILE A 271 -35.01 -6.90 -28.65
N GLY A 272 -34.18 -6.12 -27.95
CA GLY A 272 -32.76 -6.44 -27.71
C GLY A 272 -32.53 -7.76 -26.96
N ALA A 273 -33.51 -8.25 -26.18
CA ALA A 273 -33.47 -9.60 -25.60
C ALA A 273 -33.73 -10.70 -26.64
N MET A 274 -34.69 -10.47 -27.54
CA MET A 274 -35.04 -11.39 -28.65
C MET A 274 -33.86 -11.55 -29.61
N ILE A 275 -33.23 -10.43 -30.00
CA ILE A 275 -32.06 -10.41 -30.89
C ILE A 275 -30.91 -11.25 -30.32
N ARG A 276 -30.60 -11.11 -29.02
CA ARG A 276 -29.57 -11.91 -28.35
C ARG A 276 -29.91 -13.41 -28.32
N ALA A 277 -31.19 -13.76 -28.17
CA ALA A 277 -31.65 -15.14 -28.15
C ALA A 277 -31.71 -15.80 -29.55
N VAL A 278 -31.91 -15.03 -30.63
CA VAL A 278 -31.86 -15.55 -32.02
C VAL A 278 -30.42 -15.70 -32.52
N LEU A 279 -29.59 -14.67 -32.32
CA LEU A 279 -28.25 -14.63 -32.92
C LEU A 279 -27.19 -15.37 -32.08
N GLU A 280 -27.52 -15.76 -30.85
CA GLU A 280 -26.62 -16.48 -29.92
C GLU A 280 -25.23 -15.83 -29.79
N TYR A 281 -25.17 -14.49 -29.84
CA TYR A 281 -23.98 -13.68 -30.14
C TYR A 281 -22.75 -13.92 -29.23
N HIS A 282 -22.94 -14.60 -28.09
CA HIS A 282 -21.89 -14.93 -27.12
C HIS A 282 -21.82 -16.42 -26.74
N ARG A 283 -22.52 -17.31 -27.47
CA ARG A 283 -22.47 -18.78 -27.28
C ARG A 283 -21.07 -19.31 -27.54
N ASP A 284 -20.53 -18.98 -28.71
CA ASP A 284 -19.17 -19.35 -29.13
C ASP A 284 -18.14 -18.30 -28.69
N PHE A 285 -18.60 -17.06 -28.46
CA PHE A 285 -17.77 -15.88 -28.17
C PHE A 285 -17.81 -15.44 -26.70
N LYS A 286 -17.75 -16.38 -25.76
CA LYS A 286 -17.62 -16.07 -24.32
C LYS A 286 -16.36 -15.23 -24.00
N SER A 287 -15.37 -15.27 -24.90
CA SER A 287 -14.12 -14.49 -24.94
C SER A 287 -14.23 -13.11 -25.59
N SER A 288 -15.29 -12.81 -26.35
CA SER A 288 -15.48 -11.52 -27.04
C SER A 288 -16.43 -10.57 -26.30
N HIS A 289 -16.82 -10.87 -25.06
CA HIS A 289 -17.40 -9.89 -24.14
C HIS A 289 -16.34 -8.83 -23.80
N LYS A 290 -16.25 -7.76 -24.61
CA LYS A 290 -15.28 -6.69 -24.43
C LYS A 290 -15.93 -5.32 -24.58
N VAL A 291 -15.59 -4.40 -23.68
CA VAL A 291 -16.05 -3.00 -23.73
C VAL A 291 -15.47 -2.32 -24.97
N ILE A 292 -16.33 -1.67 -25.76
CA ILE A 292 -15.92 -0.93 -26.96
C ILE A 292 -15.00 0.22 -26.54
N SER A 293 -13.79 0.25 -27.11
CA SER A 293 -12.84 1.33 -26.88
C SER A 293 -13.14 2.50 -27.82
N LEU A 294 -13.55 3.63 -27.25
CA LEU A 294 -13.47 4.94 -27.91
C LEU A 294 -12.01 5.23 -28.30
N PRO A 295 -11.74 6.15 -29.26
CA PRO A 295 -10.38 6.59 -29.55
C PRO A 295 -9.68 7.01 -28.26
N LEU A 296 -8.50 6.45 -28.02
CA LEU A 296 -7.70 6.73 -26.84
C LEU A 296 -7.41 8.23 -26.74
N TYR A 297 -7.25 8.72 -25.51
CA TYR A 297 -6.57 9.97 -25.26
C TYR A 297 -5.27 9.98 -26.08
N ASN A 298 -5.06 11.01 -26.90
CA ASN A 298 -3.92 11.04 -27.81
C ASN A 298 -2.66 11.39 -27.02
N TRP A 299 -2.09 10.37 -26.36
CA TRP A 299 -0.89 10.47 -25.55
C TRP A 299 0.24 11.12 -26.33
N ASP A 300 1.08 11.88 -25.61
CA ASP A 300 2.43 12.16 -26.07
C ASP A 300 3.12 10.80 -26.29
N MET A 301 3.46 10.47 -27.53
CA MET A 301 4.08 9.20 -27.92
C MET A 301 5.58 9.13 -27.58
N THR A 302 6.03 9.96 -26.65
CA THR A 302 7.26 9.74 -25.88
C THR A 302 7.14 8.42 -25.12
N ASP A 303 8.15 7.55 -25.22
CA ASP A 303 8.03 6.17 -24.74
C ASP A 303 8.27 6.07 -23.22
N TYR A 304 7.18 5.90 -22.46
CA TYR A 304 7.19 5.82 -20.99
C TYR A 304 7.10 4.38 -20.46
N TRP A 305 7.10 3.36 -21.32
CA TRP A 305 6.97 1.96 -20.92
C TRP A 305 8.31 1.21 -20.99
N ILE A 306 8.53 0.28 -20.05
CA ILE A 306 9.61 -0.71 -20.16
C ILE A 306 9.04 -1.93 -20.90
N PRO A 307 9.52 -2.27 -22.11
CA PRO A 307 8.99 -3.40 -22.85
C PRO A 307 9.39 -4.75 -22.22
N TYR A 308 8.42 -5.65 -22.05
CA TYR A 308 8.61 -6.98 -21.46
C TYR A 308 9.24 -7.96 -22.47
N LEU A 309 10.53 -7.74 -22.75
CA LEU A 309 11.37 -8.67 -23.51
C LEU A 309 12.06 -9.66 -22.54
N HIS A 310 12.52 -10.81 -23.04
CA HIS A 310 13.38 -11.76 -22.30
C HIS A 310 12.80 -12.35 -20.98
N ASP A 311 13.63 -13.03 -20.18
CA ASP A 311 13.21 -13.76 -18.98
C ASP A 311 12.97 -12.81 -17.79
N TRP A 312 11.74 -12.30 -17.71
CA TRP A 312 11.31 -11.42 -16.63
C TRP A 312 11.36 -12.07 -15.23
N SER A 313 11.27 -13.41 -15.16
CA SER A 313 11.24 -14.19 -13.93
C SER A 313 12.57 -14.16 -13.16
N LEU A 314 13.70 -14.24 -13.88
CA LEU A 314 15.04 -14.12 -13.29
C LEU A 314 15.68 -12.74 -13.47
N ARG A 315 15.30 -11.98 -14.51
CA ARG A 315 16.07 -10.81 -14.98
C ARG A 315 15.25 -9.52 -15.14
N LYS A 316 13.96 -9.52 -14.78
CA LYS A 316 13.04 -8.36 -14.94
C LYS A 316 13.10 -7.71 -16.34
N GLY A 317 13.35 -8.53 -17.36
CA GLY A 317 13.36 -8.15 -18.77
C GLY A 317 14.71 -7.79 -19.36
N ASP A 318 15.79 -7.79 -18.58
CA ASP A 318 17.13 -7.59 -19.15
C ASP A 318 17.46 -8.70 -20.16
N PRO A 319 18.08 -8.35 -21.30
CA PRO A 319 18.56 -9.33 -22.27
C PRO A 319 19.43 -10.42 -21.63
N PRO A 320 19.43 -11.66 -22.18
CA PRO A 320 20.53 -12.57 -21.92
C PRO A 320 21.83 -11.85 -22.29
N LEU A 321 22.85 -11.94 -21.43
CA LEU A 321 24.13 -11.22 -21.59
C LEU A 321 24.94 -11.77 -22.78
N ILE A 322 24.51 -11.41 -24.00
CA ILE A 322 25.23 -11.63 -25.25
C ILE A 322 26.34 -10.59 -25.30
N ILE A 323 27.56 -11.05 -25.04
CA ILE A 323 28.77 -10.21 -24.98
C ILE A 323 29.21 -9.82 -26.40
N ASN A 324 28.51 -8.86 -26.99
CA ASN A 324 28.93 -8.23 -28.24
C ASN A 324 30.19 -7.39 -27.98
N SER A 325 31.35 -7.98 -28.29
CA SER A 325 32.68 -7.46 -27.95
C SER A 325 33.09 -6.28 -28.83
N GLY A 326 32.55 -5.09 -28.54
CA GLY A 326 32.69 -3.88 -29.34
C GLY A 326 33.93 -3.02 -29.06
N GLY A 327 35.13 -3.49 -29.44
CA GLY A 327 36.29 -2.64 -29.80
C GLY A 327 36.94 -1.70 -28.75
N GLY A 328 36.41 -1.58 -27.53
CA GLY A 328 36.96 -0.70 -26.48
C GLY A 328 38.04 -1.36 -25.59
N PRO A 329 38.83 -0.58 -24.82
CA PRO A 329 39.72 -1.12 -23.79
C PRO A 329 38.92 -1.90 -22.73
N ARG A 330 39.33 -3.14 -22.47
CA ARG A 330 38.65 -4.05 -21.54
C ARG A 330 39.00 -3.70 -20.09
N LEU A 331 38.08 -3.03 -19.39
CA LEU A 331 38.19 -2.74 -17.96
C LEU A 331 37.95 -4.03 -17.15
N ASP A 332 39.06 -4.65 -16.75
CA ASP A 332 39.14 -5.92 -16.02
C ASP A 332 40.33 -5.84 -15.04
N THR A 333 40.04 -5.91 -13.74
CA THR A 333 40.95 -5.77 -12.60
C THR A 333 40.54 -6.74 -11.47
N THR A 334 41.20 -6.70 -10.31
CA THR A 334 40.78 -7.46 -9.11
C THR A 334 39.56 -6.83 -8.44
N THR A 335 39.35 -5.53 -8.60
CA THR A 335 38.24 -4.76 -8.02
C THR A 335 37.11 -4.42 -8.99
N ILE A 336 37.30 -4.60 -10.30
CA ILE A 336 36.29 -4.46 -11.35
C ILE A 336 36.42 -5.65 -12.29
N HIS A 337 35.49 -6.60 -12.25
CA HIS A 337 35.58 -7.85 -13.02
C HIS A 337 34.92 -7.71 -14.40
N ARG A 338 33.97 -6.78 -14.55
CA ARG A 338 33.37 -6.40 -15.83
C ARG A 338 32.73 -5.03 -15.78
N VAL A 339 32.63 -4.40 -16.95
CA VAL A 339 31.61 -3.39 -17.24
C VAL A 339 30.32 -4.15 -17.59
N VAL A 340 29.23 -3.85 -16.89
CA VAL A 340 27.89 -4.40 -17.13
C VAL A 340 27.10 -3.51 -18.08
N GLN A 341 27.26 -2.19 -17.94
CA GLN A 341 26.61 -1.19 -18.79
C GLN A 341 27.56 -0.02 -19.05
N GLU A 342 27.58 0.50 -20.28
CA GLU A 342 28.20 1.78 -20.64
C GLU A 342 27.22 2.45 -21.62
N THR A 343 26.60 3.58 -21.24
CA THR A 343 25.48 4.16 -21.99
C THR A 343 25.49 5.69 -21.89
N PRO A 344 25.62 6.43 -23.00
CA PRO A 344 25.50 7.89 -22.99
C PRO A 344 24.04 8.29 -22.70
N CYS A 345 23.84 9.24 -21.79
CA CYS A 345 22.55 9.84 -21.47
C CYS A 345 22.34 11.16 -22.21
N SER A 346 23.43 11.87 -22.54
CA SER A 346 23.44 13.05 -23.39
C SER A 346 24.84 13.23 -24.01
N ALA A 347 25.11 14.36 -24.68
CA ALA A 347 26.45 14.66 -25.22
C ALA A 347 27.54 14.76 -24.12
N ASP A 348 27.17 15.21 -22.91
CA ASP A 348 28.09 15.42 -21.78
C ASP A 348 27.77 14.54 -20.55
N GLN A 349 26.74 13.68 -20.62
CA GLN A 349 26.40 12.75 -19.54
C GLN A 349 26.51 11.29 -19.96
N LEU A 350 27.17 10.48 -19.12
CA LEU A 350 27.45 9.06 -19.35
C LEU A 350 27.12 8.26 -18.09
N ARG A 351 26.41 7.15 -18.25
CA ARG A 351 26.22 6.16 -17.18
C ARG A 351 27.08 4.94 -17.43
N VAL A 352 27.86 4.52 -16.43
CA VAL A 352 28.64 3.28 -16.46
C VAL A 352 28.32 2.45 -15.22
N VAL A 353 28.06 1.16 -15.40
CA VAL A 353 27.89 0.20 -14.30
C VAL A 353 29.03 -0.80 -14.38
N VAL A 354 29.85 -0.84 -13.34
CA VAL A 354 30.90 -1.84 -13.14
C VAL A 354 30.48 -2.83 -12.06
N GLU A 355 31.02 -4.05 -12.11
CA GLU A 355 30.68 -5.10 -11.16
C GLU A 355 31.91 -5.91 -10.73
N ALA A 356 31.90 -6.32 -9.46
CA ALA A 356 32.86 -7.23 -8.87
C ALA A 356 32.15 -8.28 -8.00
N ASP A 357 32.63 -9.51 -8.03
CA ASP A 357 32.21 -10.57 -7.13
C ASP A 357 33.13 -10.59 -5.91
N ILE A 358 32.63 -10.16 -4.74
CA ILE A 358 33.45 -10.10 -3.52
C ILE A 358 33.79 -11.48 -2.94
N GLN A 359 33.25 -12.57 -3.50
CA GLN A 359 33.69 -13.94 -3.22
C GLN A 359 34.91 -14.35 -4.07
N ARG A 360 35.26 -13.64 -5.16
CA ARG A 360 36.32 -14.07 -6.10
C ARG A 360 37.67 -14.22 -5.37
N PRO A 361 38.45 -15.31 -5.58
CA PRO A 361 39.60 -15.64 -4.72
C PRO A 361 40.74 -14.61 -4.62
N ASP A 362 40.84 -13.65 -5.54
CA ASP A 362 41.80 -12.55 -5.51
C ASP A 362 41.26 -11.27 -4.82
N LEU A 363 39.93 -11.11 -4.73
CA LEU A 363 39.27 -9.97 -4.09
C LEU A 363 38.81 -10.29 -2.66
N SER A 364 38.30 -11.50 -2.40
CA SER A 364 37.76 -11.88 -1.09
C SER A 364 38.76 -11.78 0.08
N PRO A 365 40.09 -12.02 -0.08
CA PRO A 365 41.04 -11.77 1.02
C PRO A 365 41.25 -10.28 1.32
N VAL A 366 41.03 -9.41 0.33
CA VAL A 366 41.16 -7.95 0.46
C VAL A 366 39.92 -7.37 1.15
N VAL A 367 38.73 -7.89 0.81
CA VAL A 367 37.45 -7.52 1.46
C VAL A 367 37.39 -8.02 2.90
N GLN A 368 38.00 -9.17 3.23
CA GLN A 368 38.19 -9.66 4.60
C GLN A 368 39.38 -8.99 5.33
N GLY A 369 39.86 -7.84 4.85
CA GLY A 369 41.00 -7.13 5.40
C GLY A 369 40.85 -6.65 6.85
N HIS A 370 39.60 -6.51 7.32
CA HIS A 370 39.23 -5.90 8.58
C HIS A 370 38.07 -6.67 9.23
N GLU A 371 38.34 -7.35 10.34
CA GLU A 371 37.38 -8.17 11.10
C GLU A 371 37.01 -7.46 12.42
N VAL A 372 35.71 -7.24 12.67
CA VAL A 372 35.19 -6.54 13.85
C VAL A 372 34.20 -7.45 14.58
N ASP A 373 34.42 -7.71 15.87
CA ASP A 373 33.67 -8.71 16.68
C ASP A 373 33.44 -10.07 15.96
N GLY A 374 34.41 -10.50 15.13
CA GLY A 374 34.38 -11.76 14.37
C GLY A 374 33.79 -11.67 12.95
N ILE A 375 33.30 -10.50 12.53
CA ILE A 375 32.61 -10.29 11.24
C ILE A 375 33.54 -9.55 10.26
N PRO A 376 33.77 -10.06 9.03
CA PRO A 376 34.59 -9.38 8.03
C PRO A 376 33.82 -8.20 7.40
N LEU A 377 34.34 -7.00 7.59
CA LEU A 377 33.78 -5.75 7.06
C LEU A 377 34.62 -5.26 5.87
N CYS A 378 33.96 -5.03 4.74
CA CYS A 378 34.59 -4.37 3.60
C CYS A 378 35.01 -2.94 3.98
N THR A 379 36.30 -2.64 3.88
CA THR A 379 36.88 -1.33 4.18
C THR A 379 36.49 -0.27 3.14
N PRO A 380 36.42 1.03 3.50
CA PRO A 380 36.20 2.12 2.55
C PRO A 380 37.20 2.13 1.38
N SER A 381 38.42 1.66 1.61
CA SER A 381 39.48 1.58 0.61
C SER A 381 39.14 0.71 -0.62
N VAL A 382 38.22 -0.26 -0.51
CA VAL A 382 37.77 -1.07 -1.67
C VAL A 382 36.91 -0.22 -2.61
N TYR A 383 35.98 0.57 -2.06
CA TYR A 383 35.18 1.52 -2.86
C TYR A 383 36.06 2.62 -3.47
N ALA A 384 37.09 3.05 -2.74
CA ALA A 384 38.07 4.04 -3.22
C ALA A 384 38.86 3.52 -4.42
N ASP A 385 39.43 2.31 -4.37
CA ASP A 385 40.16 1.74 -5.51
C ASP A 385 39.25 1.52 -6.74
N ILE A 386 38.01 1.08 -6.55
CA ILE A 386 37.04 0.97 -7.67
C ILE A 386 36.78 2.36 -8.28
N SER A 387 36.60 3.38 -7.44
CA SER A 387 36.30 4.75 -7.89
C SER A 387 37.49 5.41 -8.59
N LEU A 388 38.72 5.21 -8.10
CA LEU A 388 39.96 5.63 -8.74
C LEU A 388 40.17 4.90 -10.07
N THR A 389 40.05 3.57 -10.09
CA THR A 389 40.18 2.73 -11.29
C THR A 389 39.20 3.16 -12.38
N LEU A 390 37.93 3.36 -12.02
CA LEU A 390 36.87 3.75 -12.94
C LEU A 390 37.02 5.22 -13.39
N GLY A 391 37.37 6.14 -12.49
CA GLY A 391 37.66 7.53 -12.84
C GLY A 391 38.79 7.66 -13.87
N THR A 392 39.88 6.93 -13.65
CA THR A 392 41.04 6.92 -14.55
C THR A 392 40.68 6.32 -15.92
N TYR A 393 39.91 5.22 -15.96
CA TYR A 393 39.37 4.67 -17.21
C TYR A 393 38.49 5.68 -17.96
N LEU A 394 37.57 6.35 -17.25
CA LEU A 394 36.64 7.32 -17.83
C LEU A 394 37.37 8.49 -18.49
N VAL A 395 38.32 9.11 -17.79
CA VAL A 395 39.09 10.25 -18.34
C VAL A 395 39.93 9.80 -19.53
N GLN A 396 40.67 8.67 -19.43
CA GLN A 396 41.47 8.16 -20.55
C GLN A 396 40.63 7.84 -21.79
N ARG A 397 39.40 7.33 -21.63
CA ARG A 397 38.52 6.90 -22.72
C ARG A 397 37.73 8.06 -23.36
N TYR A 398 37.27 9.03 -22.57
CA TYR A 398 36.32 10.06 -23.02
C TYR A 398 36.86 11.50 -23.00
N ARG A 399 37.97 11.75 -22.31
CA ARG A 399 38.68 13.04 -22.26
C ARG A 399 40.20 12.81 -22.35
N PRO A 400 40.73 12.16 -23.41
CA PRO A 400 42.15 11.79 -23.50
C PRO A 400 43.13 12.98 -23.44
N SER A 401 42.69 14.19 -23.85
CA SER A 401 43.44 15.44 -23.66
C SER A 401 43.60 15.86 -22.19
N GLN A 402 42.85 15.25 -21.28
CA GLN A 402 42.90 15.41 -19.82
C GLN A 402 43.41 14.15 -19.11
N ALA A 403 44.01 13.18 -19.82
CA ALA A 403 44.43 11.89 -19.24
C ALA A 403 45.50 11.98 -18.12
N GLY A 404 46.11 13.16 -17.92
CA GLY A 404 46.99 13.46 -16.79
C GLY A 404 46.30 14.16 -15.60
N ASN A 405 44.98 14.34 -15.63
CA ASN A 405 44.23 14.89 -14.49
C ASN A 405 44.19 13.90 -13.33
N LEU A 406 44.31 14.45 -12.13
CA LEU A 406 44.09 13.77 -10.87
C LEU A 406 42.61 13.36 -10.73
N VAL A 407 42.36 12.10 -10.39
CA VAL A 407 41.06 11.63 -9.92
C VAL A 407 41.01 11.83 -8.39
N ASP A 408 40.26 12.82 -7.94
CA ASP A 408 40.04 13.10 -6.51
C ASP A 408 38.72 12.46 -6.06
N VAL A 409 38.78 11.55 -5.09
CA VAL A 409 37.58 10.93 -4.48
C VAL A 409 37.08 11.83 -3.36
N THR A 410 36.12 12.71 -3.70
CA THR A 410 35.60 13.76 -2.84
C THR A 410 34.31 13.35 -2.13
N ASP A 411 34.05 13.87 -0.94
CA ASP A 411 32.79 13.70 -0.19
C ASP A 411 32.31 12.24 -0.10
N MET A 412 33.26 11.32 0.09
CA MET A 412 32.99 9.89 0.21
C MET A 412 32.25 9.62 1.53
N THR A 413 31.16 8.87 1.47
CA THR A 413 30.31 8.54 2.62
C THR A 413 30.00 7.05 2.68
N ILE A 414 29.98 6.47 3.89
CA ILE A 414 29.55 5.09 4.17
C ILE A 414 28.15 5.12 4.79
N THR A 415 27.15 4.68 4.02
CA THR A 415 25.75 4.61 4.49
C THR A 415 25.42 3.27 5.14
N LYS A 416 26.07 2.18 4.72
CA LYS A 416 25.81 0.83 5.26
C LYS A 416 27.02 -0.10 5.08
N ALA A 417 27.37 -0.84 6.13
CA ALA A 417 28.45 -1.82 6.08
C ALA A 417 28.18 -2.90 5.01
N LEU A 418 29.23 -3.42 4.38
CA LEU A 418 29.18 -4.56 3.46
C LEU A 418 29.93 -5.72 4.11
N ILE A 419 29.21 -6.80 4.39
CA ILE A 419 29.72 -8.02 5.01
C ILE A 419 29.87 -9.10 3.94
N LEU A 420 31.02 -9.78 3.92
CA LEU A 420 31.19 -10.98 3.10
C LEU A 420 30.45 -12.16 3.78
N ARG A 421 29.48 -12.75 3.09
CA ARG A 421 28.66 -13.85 3.63
C ARG A 421 29.32 -15.19 3.35
N ALA A 422 29.59 -15.99 4.39
CA ALA A 422 30.14 -17.33 4.25
C ALA A 422 29.19 -18.27 3.46
N GLY A 423 29.76 -19.19 2.68
CA GLY A 423 29.03 -20.29 2.03
C GLY A 423 28.27 -19.96 0.74
N GLN A 424 28.21 -18.69 0.31
CA GLN A 424 27.62 -18.35 -1.00
C GLN A 424 28.64 -18.54 -2.14
N LYS A 425 28.17 -18.92 -3.33
CA LYS A 425 29.02 -19.15 -4.51
C LYS A 425 29.49 -17.87 -5.22
N GLN A 426 28.80 -16.76 -4.96
CA GLN A 426 28.96 -15.46 -5.61
C GLN A 426 28.26 -14.40 -4.74
N GLN A 427 28.84 -13.22 -4.59
CA GLN A 427 28.21 -12.07 -3.93
C GLN A 427 28.62 -10.80 -4.69
N LEU A 428 27.69 -10.24 -5.46
CA LEU A 428 27.97 -9.15 -6.39
C LEU A 428 27.88 -7.78 -5.72
N LEU A 429 28.90 -6.95 -5.97
CA LEU A 429 28.97 -5.52 -5.68
C LEU A 429 29.01 -4.77 -7.02
N GLN A 430 28.07 -3.84 -7.23
CA GLN A 430 28.01 -2.99 -8.41
C GLN A 430 28.36 -1.54 -8.06
N GLY A 431 29.21 -0.92 -8.87
CA GLY A 431 29.50 0.51 -8.86
C GLY A 431 28.75 1.20 -9.99
N HIS A 432 27.71 1.98 -9.66
CA HIS A 432 26.94 2.76 -10.63
C HIS A 432 27.51 4.17 -10.73
N ALA A 433 28.34 4.42 -11.73
CA ALA A 433 28.89 5.73 -12.04
C ALA A 433 27.94 6.54 -12.93
N HIS A 434 27.59 7.73 -12.45
CA HIS A 434 26.94 8.77 -13.23
C HIS A 434 27.95 9.90 -13.46
N VAL A 435 28.32 10.13 -14.72
CA VAL A 435 29.36 11.08 -15.14
C VAL A 435 28.70 12.30 -15.76
N ASP A 436 29.19 13.49 -15.40
CA ASP A 436 28.83 14.76 -15.99
C ASP A 436 30.10 15.53 -16.37
N TRP A 437 30.40 15.54 -17.66
CA TRP A 437 31.57 16.21 -18.21
C TRP A 437 31.46 17.73 -18.17
N SER A 438 30.25 18.30 -18.06
CA SER A 438 30.06 19.75 -17.97
C SER A 438 30.57 20.33 -16.64
N THR A 439 30.51 19.54 -15.56
CA THR A 439 31.07 19.87 -14.23
C THR A 439 32.39 19.14 -13.92
N ASN A 440 32.98 18.51 -14.94
CA ASN A 440 34.17 17.64 -14.89
C ASN A 440 34.17 16.66 -13.71
N SER A 441 33.05 15.94 -13.53
CA SER A 441 32.81 15.12 -12.34
C SER A 441 32.07 13.82 -12.63
N ALA A 442 32.06 12.93 -11.63
CA ALA A 442 31.18 11.78 -11.60
C ALA A 442 30.72 11.50 -10.17
N VAL A 443 29.75 10.61 -9.99
CA VAL A 443 29.39 10.02 -8.70
C VAL A 443 29.23 8.51 -8.88
N VAL A 444 30.01 7.73 -8.14
CA VAL A 444 29.89 6.27 -8.07
C VAL A 444 29.04 5.90 -6.86
N VAL A 445 27.94 5.18 -7.08
CA VAL A 445 27.07 4.65 -6.02
C VAL A 445 27.28 3.14 -5.92
N PHE A 446 27.65 2.67 -4.73
CA PHE A 446 27.97 1.26 -4.46
C PHE A 446 26.78 0.51 -3.91
N MET A 447 26.37 -0.55 -4.60
CA MET A 447 25.18 -1.33 -4.28
C MET A 447 25.44 -2.84 -4.36
N SER A 448 24.85 -3.62 -3.46
CA SER A 448 24.83 -5.09 -3.53
C SER A 448 23.40 -5.62 -3.43
N PHE A 449 23.21 -6.94 -3.58
CA PHE A 449 21.93 -7.60 -3.35
C PHE A 449 21.87 -8.23 -1.95
N ASP A 450 20.75 -8.05 -1.26
CA ASP A 450 20.46 -8.75 -0.02
C ASP A 450 20.02 -10.22 -0.26
N ASN A 451 19.82 -10.99 0.82
CA ASN A 451 19.37 -12.38 0.72
C ASN A 451 17.95 -12.54 0.14
N LYS A 452 17.21 -11.44 -0.09
CA LYS A 452 15.88 -11.38 -0.71
C LYS A 452 15.94 -10.79 -2.14
N GLN A 453 17.14 -10.68 -2.73
CA GLN A 453 17.40 -10.08 -4.04
C GLN A 453 16.95 -8.61 -4.15
N LYS A 454 16.88 -7.89 -3.03
CA LYS A 454 16.65 -6.44 -2.99
C LYS A 454 17.99 -5.71 -3.04
N LEU A 455 18.04 -4.63 -3.81
CA LEU A 455 19.21 -3.77 -3.94
C LEU A 455 19.43 -2.95 -2.65
N GLN A 456 20.66 -2.97 -2.13
CA GLN A 456 21.11 -2.30 -0.92
C GLN A 456 22.26 -1.35 -1.26
N GLU A 457 22.13 -0.07 -0.92
CA GLU A 457 23.20 0.93 -1.04
C GLU A 457 24.14 0.87 0.17
N HIS A 458 25.45 1.02 -0.07
CA HIS A 458 26.50 0.94 0.96
C HIS A 458 27.36 2.21 1.06
N SER A 459 27.65 2.86 -0.07
CA SER A 459 28.52 4.03 -0.13
C SER A 459 28.23 4.89 -1.36
N ARG A 460 28.51 6.20 -1.24
CA ARG A 460 28.59 7.13 -2.37
C ARG A 460 30.00 7.72 -2.42
N CYS A 461 30.60 7.68 -3.60
CA CYS A 461 31.93 8.20 -3.91
C CYS A 461 31.83 9.20 -5.08
N PRO A 462 31.57 10.49 -4.81
CA PRO A 462 31.80 11.56 -5.78
C PRO A 462 33.27 11.61 -6.25
N LEU A 463 33.45 11.99 -7.51
CA LEU A 463 34.74 12.09 -8.19
C LEU A 463 34.88 13.47 -8.84
N ARG A 464 36.05 14.08 -8.71
CA ARG A 464 36.41 15.33 -9.40
C ARG A 464 37.71 15.16 -10.18
N PHE A 465 37.70 15.52 -11.45
CA PHE A 465 38.90 15.47 -12.30
C PHE A 465 39.62 16.83 -12.24
N LYS A 466 40.78 16.87 -11.58
CA LYS A 466 41.50 18.10 -11.21
C LYS A 466 42.90 18.15 -11.82
N ASP A 467 43.46 19.35 -11.98
CA ASP A 467 44.89 19.51 -12.30
C ASP A 467 45.73 19.24 -11.04
N GLY A 468 46.59 18.22 -11.09
CA GLY A 468 47.31 17.68 -9.93
C GLY A 468 48.50 18.54 -9.45
N PRO A 469 49.46 18.92 -10.34
CA PRO A 469 50.65 19.67 -9.94
C PRO A 469 50.41 21.01 -9.21
N PRO A 470 49.38 21.83 -9.52
CA PRO A 470 49.08 23.02 -8.72
C PRO A 470 48.67 22.70 -7.28
N LEU A 471 47.89 21.63 -7.08
CA LEU A 471 47.44 21.17 -5.76
C LEU A 471 48.62 20.64 -4.94
N GLN A 472 49.43 19.74 -5.53
CA GLN A 472 50.66 19.23 -4.90
C GLN A 472 51.59 20.38 -4.52
N LYS A 473 51.82 21.35 -5.43
CA LYS A 473 52.66 22.53 -5.18
C LYS A 473 52.07 23.49 -4.14
N SER A 474 50.76 23.48 -3.91
CA SER A 474 50.13 24.23 -2.82
C SER A 474 50.42 23.57 -1.48
N LEU A 475 50.16 22.26 -1.35
CA LEU A 475 50.43 21.47 -0.15
C LEU A 475 51.92 21.46 0.21
N GLN A 476 52.81 21.35 -0.78
CA GLN A 476 54.26 21.34 -0.59
C GLN A 476 54.79 22.60 0.12
N LYS A 477 54.12 23.76 -0.01
CA LYS A 477 54.47 24.98 0.73
C LYS A 477 54.24 24.86 2.23
N GLY A 478 53.28 24.03 2.64
CA GLY A 478 52.94 23.79 4.05
C GLY A 478 53.87 22.80 4.76
N VAL A 479 54.70 22.05 4.02
CA VAL A 479 55.46 20.93 4.57
C VAL A 479 56.47 21.36 5.64
N SER A 480 57.07 22.55 5.54
CA SER A 480 57.97 23.04 6.59
C SER A 480 57.32 23.09 7.99
N ARG A 481 56.03 23.44 8.06
CA ARG A 481 55.23 23.39 9.29
C ARG A 481 54.89 21.95 9.70
N VAL A 482 54.65 21.06 8.73
CA VAL A 482 54.38 19.63 8.97
C VAL A 482 55.62 18.94 9.53
N THR A 483 56.80 19.10 8.91
CA THR A 483 58.06 18.53 9.39
C THR A 483 58.44 19.06 10.77
N GLN A 484 58.17 20.33 11.08
CA GLN A 484 58.30 20.87 12.44
C GLN A 484 57.40 20.16 13.47
N ARG A 485 56.15 19.83 13.11
CA ARG A 485 55.24 19.07 13.99
C ARG A 485 55.63 17.60 14.12
N LEU A 486 56.03 16.95 13.03
CA LEU A 486 56.59 15.59 13.05
C LEU A 486 57.82 15.51 13.98
N GLN A 487 58.71 16.50 13.95
CA GLN A 487 59.86 16.56 14.86
C GLN A 487 59.42 16.83 16.31
N ALA A 488 58.50 17.76 16.56
CA ALA A 488 57.99 18.03 17.91
C ALA A 488 57.32 16.80 18.55
N LEU A 489 56.57 16.01 17.77
CA LEU A 489 56.05 14.71 18.21
C LEU A 489 57.19 13.73 18.52
N ARG A 490 58.25 13.67 17.70
CA ARG A 490 59.40 12.79 17.93
C ARG A 490 60.17 13.15 19.20
N ASP A 491 60.36 14.44 19.46
CA ASP A 491 61.05 14.95 20.64
C ASP A 491 60.22 14.79 21.91
N GLY A 492 58.88 14.87 21.80
CA GLY A 492 57.94 14.64 22.91
C GLY A 492 58.06 13.27 23.57
N VAL A 493 58.50 12.25 22.84
CA VAL A 493 58.74 10.89 23.36
C VAL A 493 59.84 10.89 24.43
N GLY A 494 60.86 11.75 24.29
CA GLY A 494 61.91 11.91 25.30
C GLY A 494 61.47 12.72 26.53
N HIS A 495 60.39 13.48 26.41
CA HIS A 495 59.85 14.35 27.46
C HIS A 495 58.60 13.76 28.15
N GLY A 496 58.12 12.60 27.72
CA GLY A 496 56.90 11.96 28.23
C GLY A 496 55.60 12.66 27.82
N THR A 497 55.65 13.60 26.86
CA THR A 497 54.47 14.35 26.39
C THR A 497 53.75 13.71 25.21
N THR A 498 54.32 12.66 24.61
CA THR A 498 53.73 11.90 23.50
C THR A 498 54.03 10.42 23.61
N ALA A 499 53.04 9.57 23.40
CA ALA A 499 53.17 8.11 23.44
C ALA A 499 53.69 7.55 22.10
N ARG A 500 54.63 6.59 22.14
CA ARG A 500 55.17 5.90 20.95
C ARG A 500 54.73 4.44 20.93
N TYR A 501 53.98 4.06 19.90
CA TYR A 501 53.53 2.71 19.63
C TYR A 501 54.33 2.14 18.46
N ASN A 502 54.97 0.97 18.63
CA ASN A 502 55.41 0.18 17.48
C ASN A 502 54.24 -0.64 16.90
N ARG A 503 54.42 -1.24 15.71
CA ARG A 503 53.45 -2.12 15.02
C ARG A 503 52.71 -3.08 15.95
N ALA A 504 53.43 -3.75 16.86
CA ALA A 504 52.87 -4.78 17.75
C ALA A 504 52.17 -4.20 19.00
N MET A 505 52.33 -2.90 19.27
CA MET A 505 51.58 -2.13 20.26
C MET A 505 50.33 -1.51 19.62
N ALA A 506 50.48 -0.82 18.48
CA ALA A 506 49.37 -0.12 17.80
C ALA A 506 48.22 -1.07 17.41
N TYR A 507 48.50 -2.13 16.64
CA TYR A 507 47.51 -3.17 16.29
C TYR A 507 47.12 -4.09 17.47
N ARG A 508 47.66 -3.87 18.68
CA ARG A 508 47.23 -4.54 19.91
C ARG A 508 46.28 -3.66 20.71
N ALA A 509 46.54 -2.35 20.79
CA ALA A 509 45.67 -1.37 21.43
C ALA A 509 44.28 -1.36 20.78
N ILE A 510 44.21 -1.29 19.44
CA ILE A 510 42.91 -1.33 18.72
C ILE A 510 42.32 -2.73 18.53
N ARG A 511 42.96 -3.80 19.08
CA ARG A 511 42.48 -5.19 18.93
C ARG A 511 41.10 -5.48 19.54
N PRO A 512 40.64 -4.80 20.63
CA PRO A 512 39.28 -4.94 21.12
C PRO A 512 38.23 -4.47 20.09
N LEU A 513 38.55 -3.44 19.29
CA LEU A 513 37.72 -2.95 18.19
C LEU A 513 37.85 -3.84 16.95
N ALA A 514 39.08 -4.02 16.43
CA ALA A 514 39.27 -4.61 15.11
C ALA A 514 40.55 -5.45 14.96
N ARG A 515 40.45 -6.49 14.13
CA ARG A 515 41.53 -7.39 13.72
C ARG A 515 41.83 -7.17 12.24
N PHE A 516 42.95 -6.51 11.97
CA PHE A 516 43.44 -6.26 10.62
C PHE A 516 44.17 -7.50 10.07
N HIS A 517 43.92 -7.87 8.81
CA HIS A 517 44.70 -8.89 8.10
C HIS A 517 46.17 -8.43 7.96
N PRO A 518 47.20 -9.31 7.92
CA PRO A 518 48.60 -8.89 7.87
C PRO A 518 48.97 -7.94 6.72
N ASP A 519 48.30 -8.05 5.57
CA ASP A 519 48.49 -7.14 4.42
C ASP A 519 48.05 -5.69 4.73
N TYR A 520 47.10 -5.50 5.67
CA TYR A 520 46.63 -4.20 6.15
C TYR A 520 47.45 -3.63 7.32
N ARG A 521 48.47 -4.35 7.81
CA ARG A 521 49.30 -3.94 8.97
C ARG A 521 50.55 -3.13 8.58
N ALA A 522 50.39 -2.17 7.67
CA ALA A 522 51.51 -1.44 7.09
C ALA A 522 52.14 -0.39 8.02
N VAL A 523 51.44 0.10 9.05
CA VAL A 523 52.01 1.04 10.03
C VAL A 523 53.05 0.31 10.87
N ASP A 524 54.30 0.76 10.89
CA ASP A 524 55.37 0.17 11.74
C ASP A 524 55.64 0.97 13.02
N GLU A 525 55.31 2.26 13.03
CA GLU A 525 55.40 3.16 14.17
C GLU A 525 54.27 4.20 14.11
N ALA A 526 53.67 4.51 15.27
CA ALA A 526 52.81 5.65 15.48
C ALA A 526 53.28 6.43 16.73
N ILE A 527 53.23 7.75 16.67
CA ILE A 527 53.53 8.68 17.78
C ILE A 527 52.32 9.58 17.95
N LEU A 528 51.82 9.68 19.19
CA LEU A 528 50.55 10.31 19.53
C LEU A 528 50.73 11.36 20.62
N ASP A 529 50.21 12.55 20.39
CA ASP A 529 49.86 13.52 21.43
C ASP A 529 48.35 13.41 21.71
N SER A 530 48.00 12.70 22.79
CA SER A 530 46.62 12.41 23.17
C SER A 530 45.81 13.67 23.48
N VAL A 531 46.47 14.74 23.96
CA VAL A 531 45.82 15.99 24.36
C VAL A 531 45.55 16.90 23.16
N LYS A 532 46.45 16.90 22.15
CA LYS A 532 46.27 17.70 20.91
C LYS A 532 45.53 16.96 19.81
N LEU A 533 45.25 15.65 19.98
CA LEU A 533 44.77 14.75 18.93
C LEU A 533 45.66 14.81 17.68
N GLU A 534 46.98 14.80 17.91
CA GLU A 534 48.01 15.01 16.89
C GLU A 534 48.87 13.75 16.75
N CYS A 535 49.03 13.24 15.52
CA CYS A 535 49.69 11.95 15.27
C CYS A 535 50.66 11.98 14.09
N SER A 536 51.80 11.32 14.29
CA SER A 536 52.76 10.93 13.25
C SER A 536 52.70 9.42 13.09
N SER A 537 52.58 8.89 11.87
CA SER A 537 52.78 7.45 11.61
C SER A 537 53.81 7.22 10.52
N HIS A 538 54.55 6.12 10.63
CA HIS A 538 55.49 5.64 9.61
C HIS A 538 54.93 4.36 8.98
N LEU A 539 54.99 4.29 7.66
CA LEU A 539 54.32 3.29 6.82
C LEU A 539 55.35 2.48 6.03
N ASN A 540 55.16 1.16 6.03
CA ASN A 540 56.08 0.21 5.45
C ASN A 540 55.33 -1.04 4.93
N PHE A 541 55.21 -1.13 3.61
CA PHE A 541 54.40 -2.13 2.90
C PHE A 541 55.11 -3.48 2.68
N THR A 542 56.27 -3.73 3.30
CA THR A 542 57.03 -4.99 3.13
C THR A 542 56.27 -6.26 3.53
N THR A 543 55.22 -6.16 4.35
CA THR A 543 54.36 -7.29 4.73
C THR A 543 53.19 -7.55 3.78
N LEU A 544 52.97 -6.70 2.78
CA LEU A 544 51.86 -6.78 1.83
C LEU A 544 52.20 -7.72 0.66
N LYS A 545 51.35 -8.73 0.45
CA LYS A 545 51.47 -9.70 -0.65
C LYS A 545 51.25 -9.01 -1.99
N LYS A 546 52.27 -9.05 -2.86
CA LYS A 546 52.18 -8.55 -4.23
C LYS A 546 51.36 -9.51 -5.10
N GLY A 547 50.12 -9.16 -5.37
CA GLY A 547 49.18 -9.87 -6.26
C GLY A 547 47.98 -9.01 -6.62
N GLY A 548 47.17 -9.47 -7.58
CA GLY A 548 46.01 -8.73 -8.08
C GLY A 548 46.34 -7.55 -9.00
N LYS A 549 45.30 -6.90 -9.53
CA LYS A 549 45.38 -5.69 -10.36
C LYS A 549 44.45 -4.63 -9.77
N PHE A 550 45.00 -3.47 -9.43
CA PHE A 550 44.32 -2.36 -8.75
C PHE A 550 44.81 -1.04 -9.36
N HIS A 551 44.12 0.08 -9.09
CA HIS A 551 44.72 1.41 -9.23
C HIS A 551 45.67 1.67 -8.06
N THR A 552 45.21 1.39 -6.84
CA THR A 552 46.01 1.45 -5.62
C THR A 552 45.46 0.41 -4.65
N HIS A 553 46.26 -0.62 -4.35
CA HIS A 553 45.82 -1.78 -3.56
C HIS A 553 45.09 -1.34 -2.27
N PRO A 554 43.85 -1.79 -1.99
CA PRO A 554 43.03 -1.23 -0.90
C PRO A 554 43.71 -1.17 0.48
N ALA A 555 44.52 -2.16 0.85
CA ALA A 555 45.30 -2.13 2.08
C ALA A 555 46.35 -0.98 2.18
N VAL A 556 46.79 -0.44 1.04
CA VAL A 556 47.64 0.77 0.97
C VAL A 556 46.79 2.00 1.28
N ILE A 557 45.68 2.19 0.58
CA ILE A 557 44.75 3.32 0.80
C ILE A 557 44.28 3.34 2.26
N ASP A 558 43.92 2.18 2.81
CA ASP A 558 43.50 2.02 4.19
C ASP A 558 44.58 2.49 5.18
N ALA A 559 45.83 2.03 5.01
CA ALA A 559 46.96 2.39 5.85
C ALA A 559 47.30 3.89 5.83
N LEU A 560 47.03 4.60 4.73
CA LEU A 560 47.15 6.08 4.69
C LEU A 560 46.15 6.78 5.62
N THR A 561 45.00 6.15 5.92
CA THR A 561 43.95 6.68 6.81
C THR A 561 44.05 6.20 8.27
N GLN A 562 44.76 5.10 8.53
CA GLN A 562 44.82 4.46 9.86
C GLN A 562 45.37 5.38 10.96
N SER A 563 46.16 6.39 10.64
CA SER A 563 46.66 7.39 11.60
C SER A 563 45.53 8.15 12.30
N CYS A 564 44.44 8.51 11.60
CA CYS A 564 43.23 9.06 12.23
C CYS A 564 42.59 8.06 13.21
N GLY A 565 42.50 6.79 12.80
CA GLY A 565 41.97 5.71 13.64
C GLY A 565 42.79 5.49 14.91
N PHE A 566 44.12 5.52 14.82
CA PHE A 566 45.01 5.43 15.99
C PHE A 566 44.94 6.68 16.87
N THR A 567 44.79 7.88 16.30
CA THR A 567 44.68 9.13 17.08
C THR A 567 43.50 9.10 18.06
N MET A 568 42.39 8.49 17.65
CA MET A 568 41.19 8.39 18.47
C MET A 568 41.15 7.10 19.32
N ASN A 569 41.46 5.92 18.74
CA ASN A 569 41.34 4.63 19.44
C ASN A 569 42.58 4.21 20.26
N CYS A 570 43.70 4.94 20.19
CA CYS A 570 44.85 4.74 21.08
C CYS A 570 45.05 5.91 22.05
N ASN A 571 44.06 6.79 22.17
CA ASN A 571 44.11 7.94 23.07
C ASN A 571 44.01 7.51 24.53
N ASP A 572 44.74 8.18 25.43
CA ASP A 572 44.70 7.92 26.87
C ASP A 572 43.31 8.19 27.48
N SER A 573 42.42 8.93 26.81
CA SER A 573 41.03 9.18 27.23
C SER A 573 39.98 8.32 26.51
N ALA A 574 40.37 7.28 25.76
CA ALA A 574 39.45 6.43 25.01
C ALA A 574 39.23 5.06 25.68
N ASP A 575 38.06 4.86 26.30
CA ASP A 575 37.62 3.54 26.75
C ASP A 575 37.00 2.75 25.57
N LEU A 576 37.73 1.76 25.07
CA LEU A 576 37.32 0.93 23.93
C LEU A 576 36.26 -0.14 24.27
N ASP A 577 35.91 -0.35 25.54
CA ASP A 577 34.81 -1.23 25.93
C ASP A 577 33.48 -0.46 26.04
N GLU A 578 33.51 0.86 26.33
CA GLU A 578 32.35 1.76 26.21
C GLU A 578 32.12 2.29 24.78
N ASP A 579 33.14 2.90 24.16
CA ASP A 579 33.04 3.71 22.94
C ASP A 579 34.15 3.41 21.93
N ILE A 580 33.81 3.47 20.63
CA ILE A 580 34.74 3.16 19.54
C ILE A 580 34.68 4.19 18.43
N TYR A 581 35.81 4.44 17.78
CA TYR A 581 35.97 5.51 16.80
C TYR A 581 36.19 4.93 15.39
N MET A 582 35.16 4.99 14.54
CA MET A 582 35.13 4.33 13.22
C MET A 582 35.19 5.33 12.05
N ASN A 583 35.88 4.96 10.97
CA ASN A 583 35.97 5.77 9.75
C ASN A 583 34.63 5.77 8.98
N HIS A 584 34.03 6.95 8.83
CA HIS A 584 32.74 7.18 8.17
C HIS A 584 32.89 7.67 6.72
N GLY A 585 34.10 8.10 6.31
CA GLY A 585 34.38 8.67 4.99
C GLY A 585 35.42 9.79 5.01
N TRP A 586 35.54 10.53 3.91
CA TRP A 586 36.46 11.67 3.78
C TRP A 586 35.98 12.69 2.74
N GLY A 587 36.34 13.96 2.94
CA GLY A 587 36.01 15.05 2.01
C GLY A 587 36.84 15.06 0.73
N SER A 588 38.05 14.50 0.72
CA SER A 588 38.93 14.41 -0.47
C SER A 588 40.02 13.35 -0.32
N LEU A 589 40.40 12.70 -1.42
CA LEU A 589 41.54 11.78 -1.53
C LEU A 589 42.30 12.09 -2.81
N GLN A 590 43.52 12.60 -2.66
CA GLN A 590 44.38 13.07 -3.74
C GLN A 590 45.68 12.25 -3.74
N LEU A 591 45.90 11.44 -4.78
CA LEU A 591 47.13 10.67 -5.02
C LEU A 591 47.95 11.34 -6.12
N PHE A 592 49.04 12.03 -5.76
CA PHE A 592 49.84 12.80 -6.73
C PHE A 592 50.90 11.98 -7.46
N GLU A 593 51.24 10.79 -6.93
CA GLU A 593 52.08 9.78 -7.57
C GLU A 593 51.70 8.38 -7.09
N ASP A 594 52.10 7.35 -7.83
CA ASP A 594 51.90 5.95 -7.44
C ASP A 594 52.67 5.62 -6.15
N ILE A 595 51.99 4.97 -5.20
CA ILE A 595 52.60 4.56 -3.93
C ILE A 595 53.49 3.34 -4.15
N ASP A 596 54.80 3.56 -4.08
CA ASP A 596 55.83 2.54 -4.26
C ASP A 596 55.95 1.65 -3.02
N LEU A 597 55.56 0.38 -3.15
CA LEU A 597 55.61 -0.63 -2.09
C LEU A 597 57.03 -0.96 -1.59
N GLN A 598 58.09 -0.44 -2.22
CA GLN A 598 59.47 -0.54 -1.75
C GLN A 598 59.95 0.68 -0.93
N LYS A 599 59.19 1.79 -0.94
CA LYS A 599 59.49 2.99 -0.14
C LYS A 599 58.80 2.94 1.22
N SER A 600 59.37 3.69 2.16
CA SER A 600 58.71 4.10 3.40
C SER A 600 58.08 5.48 3.24
N TYR A 601 57.00 5.72 3.99
CA TYR A 601 56.27 6.99 3.98
C TYR A 601 55.95 7.44 5.40
N ARG A 602 55.78 8.75 5.61
CA ARG A 602 55.36 9.35 6.88
C ARG A 602 54.01 10.03 6.69
N THR A 603 53.05 9.82 7.59
CA THR A 603 51.80 10.57 7.63
C THR A 603 51.78 11.51 8.82
N TYR A 604 51.36 12.75 8.60
CA TYR A 604 51.00 13.68 9.66
C TYR A 604 49.48 13.88 9.69
N THR A 605 48.90 13.81 10.88
CA THR A 605 47.46 13.89 11.13
C THR A 605 47.19 14.80 12.33
N LEU A 606 46.17 15.65 12.22
CA LEU A 606 45.63 16.43 13.34
C LEU A 606 44.11 16.33 13.29
N MET A 607 43.52 15.63 14.25
CA MET A 607 42.06 15.52 14.39
C MET A 607 41.50 16.74 15.13
N LYS A 608 40.23 17.05 14.88
CA LYS A 608 39.46 18.06 15.59
C LYS A 608 38.06 17.53 15.87
N GLU A 609 37.52 17.90 17.01
CA GLU A 609 36.11 17.66 17.35
C GLU A 609 35.19 18.51 16.46
N GLY A 610 34.09 17.90 16.01
CA GLY A 610 33.06 18.50 15.17
C GLY A 610 31.71 18.54 15.88
N ILE A 611 30.65 18.25 15.12
CA ILE A 611 29.27 18.18 15.61
C ILE A 611 28.83 16.70 15.62
N ASP A 612 27.81 16.34 16.40
CA ASP A 612 27.18 15.01 16.41
C ASP A 612 28.16 13.83 16.62
N ASN A 613 29.12 14.00 17.53
CA ASN A 613 30.15 13.00 17.87
C ASN A 613 31.08 12.60 16.69
N MET A 614 31.20 13.47 15.68
CA MET A 614 32.15 13.33 14.58
C MET A 614 33.44 14.11 14.83
N TYR A 615 34.56 13.53 14.42
CA TYR A 615 35.90 14.11 14.49
C TYR A 615 36.49 14.16 13.07
N HIS A 616 37.01 15.31 12.66
CA HIS A 616 37.55 15.53 11.32
C HIS A 616 39.04 15.81 11.35
N GLY A 617 39.81 15.18 10.47
CA GLY A 617 41.26 15.41 10.35
C GLY A 617 41.74 15.37 8.90
N ASP A 618 42.74 16.19 8.60
CA ASP A 618 43.47 16.12 7.33
C ASP A 618 44.73 15.26 7.52
N VAL A 619 45.09 14.47 6.50
CA VAL A 619 46.30 13.63 6.50
C VAL A 619 47.22 14.04 5.36
N VAL A 620 48.44 14.46 5.70
CA VAL A 620 49.51 14.75 4.73
C VAL A 620 50.46 13.56 4.66
N VAL A 621 50.66 12.99 3.47
CA VAL A 621 51.55 11.85 3.25
C VAL A 621 52.84 12.32 2.58
N LEU A 622 53.97 12.09 3.25
CA LEU A 622 55.32 12.47 2.81
C LEU A 622 56.18 11.25 2.49
N ASP A 623 57.02 11.34 1.47
CA ASP A 623 58.09 10.36 1.21
C ASP A 623 59.32 10.59 2.11
N ASN A 624 60.44 9.91 1.83
CA ASN A 624 61.71 10.08 2.55
C ASN A 624 62.45 11.40 2.23
N HIS A 625 61.92 12.24 1.34
CA HIS A 625 62.51 13.51 0.90
C HIS A 625 61.59 14.72 1.20
N ASP A 626 60.63 14.55 2.12
CA ASP A 626 59.59 15.55 2.47
C ASP A 626 58.72 15.98 1.27
N LYS A 627 58.59 15.15 0.21
CA LYS A 627 57.67 15.39 -0.91
C LYS A 627 56.25 14.94 -0.55
N VAL A 628 55.24 15.78 -0.80
CA VAL A 628 53.83 15.37 -0.67
C VAL A 628 53.46 14.41 -1.80
N VAL A 629 53.20 13.15 -1.46
CA VAL A 629 52.81 12.10 -2.42
C VAL A 629 51.31 11.87 -2.46
N ALA A 630 50.63 12.06 -1.33
CA ALA A 630 49.20 11.93 -1.19
C ALA A 630 48.65 12.85 -0.10
N PHE A 631 47.35 13.14 -0.18
CA PHE A 631 46.63 13.95 0.79
C PHE A 631 45.20 13.43 0.95
N PHE A 632 44.75 13.30 2.20
CA PHE A 632 43.32 13.17 2.52
C PHE A 632 42.83 14.44 3.20
N GLY A 633 41.73 14.99 2.70
CA GLY A 633 41.03 16.11 3.33
C GLY A 633 39.83 15.63 4.12
N GLN A 634 39.70 16.09 5.37
CA GLN A 634 38.53 15.86 6.23
C GLN A 634 38.13 14.38 6.35
N ILE A 635 39.08 13.49 6.67
CA ILE A 635 38.76 12.13 7.13
C ILE A 635 37.87 12.26 8.36
N THR A 636 36.71 11.61 8.30
CA THR A 636 35.66 11.73 9.31
C THR A 636 35.59 10.45 10.13
N ILE A 637 35.86 10.58 11.42
CA ILE A 637 35.84 9.49 12.39
C ILE A 637 34.65 9.72 13.34
N GLN A 638 33.73 8.77 13.42
CA GLN A 638 32.55 8.85 14.27
C GLN A 638 32.75 8.03 15.55
N ARG A 639 32.47 8.64 16.72
CA ARG A 639 32.37 7.93 18.01
C ARG A 639 31.01 7.21 18.07
N VAL A 640 31.03 5.93 18.39
CA VAL A 640 29.83 5.07 18.46
C VAL A 640 29.93 4.18 19.71
N PRO A 641 28.89 4.15 20.58
CA PRO A 641 28.88 3.27 21.74
C PRO A 641 28.92 1.80 21.34
N ARG A 642 29.79 1.02 21.98
CA ARG A 642 30.08 -0.37 21.60
C ARG A 642 28.86 -1.29 21.65
N ARG A 643 27.90 -1.01 22.55
CA ARG A 643 26.59 -1.66 22.60
C ARG A 643 25.77 -1.50 21.31
N VAL A 644 25.86 -0.34 20.64
CA VAL A 644 25.14 -0.04 19.40
C VAL A 644 25.77 -0.77 18.22
N LEU A 645 27.10 -0.82 18.13
CA LEU A 645 27.79 -1.57 17.07
C LEU A 645 27.38 -3.05 17.08
N LYS A 646 27.37 -3.70 18.25
CA LYS A 646 27.01 -5.13 18.37
C LYS A 646 25.62 -5.44 17.82
N VAL A 647 24.65 -4.55 18.05
CA VAL A 647 23.30 -4.66 17.49
C VAL A 647 23.33 -4.52 15.96
N ILE A 648 24.00 -3.50 15.43
CA ILE A 648 24.13 -3.27 13.98
C ILE A 648 24.77 -4.48 13.28
N LEU A 649 25.88 -5.00 13.82
CA LEU A 649 26.59 -6.14 13.24
C LEU A 649 25.80 -7.45 13.32
N THR A 650 25.02 -7.66 14.38
CA THR A 650 24.14 -8.84 14.49
C THR A 650 23.03 -8.79 13.44
N ILE A 651 22.41 -7.63 13.24
CA ILE A 651 21.35 -7.42 12.24
C ILE A 651 21.90 -7.63 10.81
N GLU A 652 23.07 -7.07 10.48
CA GLU A 652 23.62 -7.11 9.12
C GLU A 652 24.28 -8.45 8.75
N SER A 653 24.84 -9.16 9.72
CA SER A 653 25.40 -10.50 9.49
C SER A 653 24.33 -11.58 9.33
N GLY A 654 23.15 -11.40 9.95
CA GLY A 654 22.05 -12.35 9.92
C GLY A 654 22.30 -13.64 10.70
N ALA A 655 23.31 -13.67 11.58
CA ALA A 655 23.66 -14.83 12.38
C ALA A 655 22.78 -14.94 13.64
N LYS A 656 22.25 -16.15 13.93
CA LYS A 656 21.79 -16.47 15.30
C LYS A 656 23.00 -16.45 16.24
N SER A 657 22.82 -15.90 17.44
CA SER A 657 23.91 -15.71 18.41
C SER A 657 24.48 -17.04 18.90
N GLN A 658 25.72 -17.36 18.52
CA GLN A 658 26.48 -18.48 19.08
C GLN A 658 27.30 -18.00 20.28
N ARG A 659 26.94 -18.43 21.50
CA ARG A 659 27.77 -18.25 22.70
C ARG A 659 29.08 -19.04 22.55
N GLN A 660 30.21 -18.36 22.58
CA GLN A 660 31.50 -19.02 22.81
C GLN A 660 31.65 -19.40 24.28
N VAL A 661 31.85 -20.69 24.55
CA VAL A 661 32.38 -21.17 25.83
C VAL A 661 33.90 -21.25 25.73
N THR A 662 34.60 -20.70 26.72
CA THR A 662 36.07 -20.73 26.78
C THR A 662 36.60 -22.08 27.29
N THR A 663 37.43 -22.75 26.49
CA THR A 663 38.33 -23.82 26.95
C THR A 663 39.74 -23.60 26.40
N SER A 664 40.76 -24.14 27.08
CA SER A 664 42.16 -23.72 26.89
C SER A 664 43.13 -24.90 26.74
N ARG A 665 43.90 -24.89 25.63
CA ARG A 665 44.94 -25.88 25.22
C ARG A 665 44.38 -27.29 24.89
N SER A 666 45.02 -28.10 24.04
CA SER A 666 46.34 -27.94 23.41
C SER A 666 46.41 -28.40 21.94
N GLU A 667 47.56 -28.09 21.34
CA GLU A 667 48.32 -28.75 20.24
C GLU A 667 47.93 -30.21 19.89
N ILE A 668 48.12 -30.76 18.67
CA ILE A 668 48.64 -30.31 17.35
C ILE A 668 48.20 -31.38 16.30
N ALA A 669 47.95 -31.04 15.01
CA ALA A 669 48.35 -31.82 13.80
C ALA A 669 47.58 -31.53 12.49
N THR A 670 48.33 -31.10 11.46
CA THR A 670 48.26 -31.43 10.01
C THR A 670 46.93 -31.67 9.26
N MET A 671 46.74 -30.85 8.22
CA MET A 671 45.97 -31.07 6.99
C MET A 671 46.18 -32.45 6.32
N LYS A 672 45.16 -32.99 5.62
CA LYS A 672 45.09 -32.92 4.13
C LYS A 672 43.77 -33.42 3.49
N THR A 673 43.66 -33.12 2.20
CA THR A 673 42.54 -33.35 1.27
C THR A 673 42.37 -34.81 0.81
N PRO A 674 41.19 -35.19 0.27
CA PRO A 674 40.92 -36.53 -0.26
C PRO A 674 41.26 -36.70 -1.76
N THR A 675 41.76 -37.87 -2.15
CA THR A 675 41.72 -38.40 -3.54
C THR A 675 41.87 -39.92 -3.58
N SER A 676 40.96 -40.57 -4.33
CA SER A 676 41.04 -41.88 -5.02
C SER A 676 42.18 -42.90 -4.78
N ASP A 677 41.75 -44.14 -4.53
CA ASP A 677 42.37 -45.44 -4.84
C ASP A 677 43.00 -45.59 -6.25
N PRO A 678 43.72 -46.70 -6.57
CA PRO A 678 44.50 -47.62 -5.70
C PRO A 678 45.85 -48.12 -6.31
N ALA A 679 46.82 -48.54 -5.49
CA ALA A 679 47.77 -49.62 -5.85
C ALA A 679 48.60 -50.18 -4.65
N LYS A 680 48.86 -51.49 -4.68
CA LYS A 680 49.84 -52.26 -3.86
C LYS A 680 51.28 -52.09 -4.46
N PRO A 681 52.43 -52.48 -3.83
CA PRO A 681 52.56 -53.64 -2.92
C PRO A 681 53.64 -53.68 -1.78
N ILE A 682 53.39 -54.61 -0.84
CA ILE A 682 54.33 -55.53 -0.12
C ILE A 682 55.28 -55.06 1.02
N ILE A 683 54.88 -55.42 2.26
CA ILE A 683 55.58 -56.14 3.36
C ILE A 683 57.11 -55.94 3.58
N ARG A 684 57.52 -55.48 4.80
CA ARG A 684 58.30 -56.29 5.80
C ARG A 684 58.51 -55.62 7.19
N HIS A 685 58.80 -56.49 8.16
CA HIS A 685 58.99 -56.33 9.63
C HIS A 685 60.15 -55.38 10.05
N SER A 686 60.39 -54.96 11.32
CA SER A 686 59.86 -55.26 12.69
C SER A 686 59.93 -53.99 13.60
N SER A 687 59.95 -53.92 14.96
CA SER A 687 59.94 -54.88 16.12
C SER A 687 59.64 -54.19 17.47
N SER A 688 59.00 -54.91 18.41
CA SER A 688 59.11 -54.86 19.91
C SER A 688 58.89 -53.56 20.74
N ALA A 689 58.39 -53.57 21.99
CA ALA A 689 57.61 -54.54 22.82
C ALA A 689 57.26 -53.95 24.24
N ALA A 690 56.17 -54.43 24.88
CA ALA A 690 55.88 -54.52 26.36
C ALA A 690 55.90 -53.23 27.25
N ALA A 691 55.30 -53.11 28.47
CA ALA A 691 54.22 -53.78 29.26
C ALA A 691 53.86 -52.83 30.47
N VAL A 692 52.60 -52.55 30.91
CA VAL A 692 51.66 -53.24 31.88
C VAL A 692 52.27 -53.87 33.16
N PRO A 693 51.55 -54.08 34.32
CA PRO A 693 50.22 -53.57 34.82
C PRO A 693 50.05 -53.26 36.36
N ASP A 694 48.95 -52.59 36.77
CA ASP A 694 48.07 -52.77 37.98
C ASP A 694 48.72 -52.82 39.42
N PRO A 695 48.12 -53.31 40.57
CA PRO A 695 46.76 -53.84 40.88
C PRO A 695 46.08 -53.64 42.29
N VAL A 696 44.74 -53.88 42.36
CA VAL A 696 43.95 -54.61 43.43
C VAL A 696 43.74 -53.92 44.83
N SER A 697 42.67 -54.12 45.65
CA SER A 697 41.83 -55.32 45.99
C SER A 697 40.37 -55.04 46.48
N ALA A 698 39.37 -55.90 46.13
CA ALA A 698 38.59 -56.83 47.03
C ALA A 698 37.51 -56.19 47.97
N LYS A 699 36.51 -56.82 48.64
CA LYS A 699 35.79 -58.14 48.78
C LYS A 699 34.55 -57.88 49.71
N GLU A 700 33.48 -58.66 50.01
CA GLU A 700 32.71 -59.90 49.64
C GLU A 700 31.35 -59.81 50.44
N ASP A 701 30.27 -60.63 50.46
CA ASP A 701 29.79 -61.94 49.93
C ASP A 701 28.20 -61.96 49.95
N ALA A 702 27.51 -63.13 49.93
CA ALA A 702 26.05 -63.35 49.75
C ALA A 702 25.24 -63.65 51.07
N ALA A 703 23.92 -64.03 51.16
CA ALA A 703 22.95 -64.53 50.17
C ALA A 703 21.42 -64.46 50.57
N ALA A 704 20.54 -64.49 49.54
CA ALA A 704 19.21 -65.16 49.41
C ALA A 704 17.93 -64.78 50.22
N ARG A 705 16.85 -64.33 49.51
CA ARG A 705 15.54 -65.06 49.30
C ARG A 705 14.38 -64.19 48.69
N SER A 706 13.56 -64.83 47.85
CA SER A 706 12.15 -64.51 47.43
C SER A 706 11.79 -63.21 46.67
N SER A 707 10.92 -63.39 45.66
CA SER A 707 10.36 -62.41 44.69
C SER A 707 8.97 -61.84 45.13
N PRO A 708 8.24 -61.00 44.33
CA PRO A 708 8.58 -60.35 43.05
C PRO A 708 8.17 -58.85 42.90
N ALA A 709 8.95 -58.07 42.14
CA ALA A 709 8.48 -56.97 41.27
C ALA A 709 9.62 -56.52 40.34
N SER A 710 9.34 -56.16 39.08
CA SER A 710 10.36 -55.91 38.05
C SER A 710 10.68 -54.42 37.84
N GLY A 711 11.81 -53.96 38.38
CA GLY A 711 12.39 -52.65 38.04
C GLY A 711 13.16 -52.69 36.73
N GLY A 712 12.49 -52.37 35.62
CA GLY A 712 13.11 -52.35 34.28
C GLY A 712 13.92 -51.09 34.01
N SER A 713 15.13 -51.25 33.46
CA SER A 713 15.85 -50.15 32.79
C SER A 713 15.01 -49.64 31.62
N GLN A 714 14.72 -48.34 31.59
CA GLN A 714 14.07 -47.69 30.45
C GLN A 714 14.86 -46.44 30.06
N THR A 715 15.04 -46.27 28.74
CA THR A 715 15.42 -44.99 28.13
C THR A 715 14.39 -43.92 28.50
N PRO A 716 14.80 -42.65 28.71
CA PRO A 716 13.86 -41.58 28.99
C PRO A 716 12.84 -41.47 27.85
N SER A 717 11.55 -41.39 28.19
CA SER A 717 10.50 -41.16 27.20
C SER A 717 10.70 -39.78 26.53
N GLY A 718 10.24 -39.62 25.29
CA GLY A 718 10.39 -38.34 24.56
C GLY A 718 9.81 -37.14 25.32
N LEU A 719 8.78 -37.39 26.14
CA LEU A 719 8.20 -36.45 27.09
C LEU A 719 9.22 -35.89 28.10
N ALA A 720 10.09 -36.73 28.66
CA ALA A 720 11.10 -36.31 29.62
C ALA A 720 12.17 -35.43 28.96
N ARG A 721 12.60 -35.77 27.73
CA ARG A 721 13.55 -34.94 26.97
C ARG A 721 12.93 -33.61 26.52
N ALA A 722 11.66 -33.59 26.12
CA ALA A 722 10.92 -32.36 25.82
C ALA A 722 10.93 -31.38 27.01
N LEU A 723 10.70 -31.88 28.22
CA LEU A 723 10.73 -31.07 29.44
C LEU A 723 12.15 -30.61 29.81
N SER A 724 13.18 -31.42 29.54
CA SER A 724 14.58 -30.97 29.66
C SER A 724 14.89 -29.83 28.67
N ILE A 725 14.45 -29.93 27.41
CA ILE A 725 14.67 -28.87 26.41
C ILE A 725 13.98 -27.56 26.82
N ILE A 726 12.74 -27.62 27.34
CA ILE A 726 12.05 -26.43 27.87
C ILE A 726 12.85 -25.82 29.03
N ALA A 727 13.27 -26.63 30.00
CA ALA A 727 14.07 -26.19 31.15
C ALA A 727 15.44 -25.61 30.76
N GLU A 728 16.12 -26.21 29.79
CA GLU A 728 17.41 -25.76 29.26
C GLU A 728 17.33 -24.38 28.59
N GLU A 729 16.24 -24.09 27.86
CA GLU A 729 16.05 -22.81 27.18
C GLU A 729 15.43 -21.72 28.09
N SER A 730 14.47 -22.07 28.96
CA SER A 730 13.84 -21.09 29.87
C SER A 730 14.64 -20.82 31.16
N GLY A 731 15.61 -21.68 31.48
CA GLY A 731 16.45 -21.56 32.69
C GLY A 731 15.80 -22.03 33.99
N LEU A 732 14.61 -22.63 33.93
CA LEU A 732 13.92 -23.23 35.08
C LEU A 732 14.44 -24.63 35.40
N ALA A 733 14.26 -25.11 36.63
CA ALA A 733 14.50 -26.53 36.92
C ALA A 733 13.36 -27.40 36.38
N VAL A 734 13.65 -28.62 35.93
CA VAL A 734 12.65 -29.57 35.40
C VAL A 734 11.58 -29.92 36.45
N THR A 735 11.89 -29.76 37.75
CA THR A 735 10.96 -29.90 38.88
C THR A 735 9.87 -28.83 38.91
N ASP A 736 10.13 -27.67 38.32
CA ASP A 736 9.30 -26.46 38.45
C ASP A 736 8.32 -26.35 37.25
N LEU A 737 8.54 -27.18 36.22
CA LEU A 737 7.66 -27.38 35.07
C LEU A 737 6.49 -28.31 35.41
N THR A 738 5.66 -27.86 36.36
CA THR A 738 4.39 -28.49 36.75
C THR A 738 3.37 -28.43 35.60
N ASP A 739 2.33 -29.27 35.64
CA ASP A 739 1.33 -29.31 34.54
C ASP A 739 0.53 -28.01 34.41
N GLY A 740 0.36 -27.25 35.51
CA GLY A 740 -0.29 -25.94 35.52
C GLY A 740 0.63 -24.76 35.19
N THR A 741 1.91 -25.00 34.92
CA THR A 741 2.86 -23.94 34.56
C THR A 741 2.53 -23.42 33.15
N VAL A 742 2.10 -22.15 33.05
CA VAL A 742 1.88 -21.45 31.78
C VAL A 742 3.23 -21.11 31.15
N LEU A 743 3.40 -21.41 29.86
CA LEU A 743 4.69 -21.28 29.17
C LEU A 743 5.14 -19.81 29.06
N ALA A 744 4.22 -18.89 28.78
CA ALA A 744 4.50 -17.45 28.73
C ALA A 744 5.00 -16.91 30.10
N ASP A 745 4.31 -17.28 31.19
CA ASP A 745 4.68 -16.85 32.55
C ASP A 745 5.97 -17.53 33.05
N ALA A 746 6.32 -18.69 32.48
CA ALA A 746 7.59 -19.38 32.66
C ALA A 746 8.77 -18.74 31.89
N GLY A 747 8.58 -17.53 31.33
CA GLY A 747 9.63 -16.78 30.63
C GLY A 747 9.89 -17.23 29.18
N ILE A 748 9.05 -18.11 28.63
CA ILE A 748 9.14 -18.54 27.24
C ILE A 748 8.40 -17.52 26.38
N ASP A 749 9.11 -16.72 25.60
CA ASP A 749 8.53 -15.71 24.70
C ASP A 749 8.42 -16.20 23.24
N SER A 750 7.92 -15.36 22.32
CA SER A 750 7.77 -15.69 20.88
C SER A 750 9.08 -16.04 20.15
N LEU A 751 10.24 -15.84 20.76
CA LEU A 751 11.57 -16.07 20.20
C LEU A 751 12.23 -17.30 20.87
N LEU A 752 11.97 -17.49 22.16
CA LEU A 752 12.38 -18.64 22.97
C LEU A 752 11.52 -19.88 22.64
N ALA A 753 10.20 -19.71 22.45
CA ALA A 753 9.32 -20.74 21.89
C ALA A 753 9.74 -21.17 20.48
N LEU A 754 10.16 -20.21 19.64
CA LEU A 754 10.66 -20.49 18.28
C LEU A 754 12.00 -21.27 18.33
N THR A 755 12.73 -21.18 19.44
CA THR A 755 13.94 -21.97 19.72
C THR A 755 13.57 -23.37 20.28
N ILE A 756 12.60 -23.46 21.19
CA ILE A 756 12.07 -24.74 21.71
C ILE A 756 11.43 -25.58 20.58
N SER A 757 10.56 -25.00 19.73
CA SER A 757 10.00 -25.67 18.54
C SER A 757 11.09 -26.19 17.60
N ALA A 758 12.17 -25.41 17.39
CA ALA A 758 13.28 -25.84 16.55
C ALA A 758 14.02 -27.03 17.17
N ARG A 759 14.29 -27.01 18.48
CA ARG A 759 14.92 -28.14 19.20
C ARG A 759 14.00 -29.35 19.33
N PHE A 760 12.68 -29.18 19.43
CA PHE A 760 11.71 -30.29 19.39
C PHE A 760 11.72 -30.98 18.02
N LYS A 761 11.85 -30.22 16.93
CA LYS A 761 12.00 -30.77 15.59
C LYS A 761 13.35 -31.47 15.38
N GLU A 762 14.44 -30.91 15.91
CA GLU A 762 15.80 -31.43 15.73
C GLU A 762 16.15 -32.62 16.65
N GLU A 763 15.65 -32.64 17.89
CA GLU A 763 15.97 -33.68 18.88
C GLU A 763 14.87 -34.73 19.11
N LEU A 764 13.61 -34.45 18.73
CA LEU A 764 12.46 -35.33 19.01
C LEU A 764 11.63 -35.69 17.76
N ASP A 765 11.98 -35.15 16.58
CA ASP A 765 11.21 -35.26 15.33
C ASP A 765 9.74 -34.78 15.47
N VAL A 766 9.49 -33.82 16.35
CA VAL A 766 8.16 -33.23 16.60
C VAL A 766 8.09 -31.84 15.97
N ASP A 767 7.40 -31.73 14.84
CA ASP A 767 7.19 -30.45 14.14
C ASP A 767 6.05 -29.65 14.78
N LEU A 768 6.34 -28.45 15.29
CA LEU A 768 5.44 -27.63 16.11
C LEU A 768 5.55 -26.16 15.70
N ASP A 769 4.47 -25.55 15.19
CA ASP A 769 4.50 -24.13 14.83
C ASP A 769 4.70 -23.23 16.05
N PHE A 770 5.48 -22.16 15.89
CA PHE A 770 5.92 -21.32 17.00
C PHE A 770 4.77 -20.55 17.68
N ASN A 771 3.64 -20.38 17.00
CA ASN A 771 2.43 -19.76 17.56
C ASN A 771 1.60 -20.75 18.40
N ALA A 772 1.68 -22.06 18.11
CA ALA A 772 0.91 -23.08 18.81
C ALA A 772 1.30 -23.19 20.30
N LEU A 773 2.56 -22.93 20.64
CA LEU A 773 3.06 -22.87 22.02
C LEU A 773 2.42 -21.76 22.89
N PHE A 774 1.72 -20.79 22.29
CA PHE A 774 0.99 -19.73 23.02
C PHE A 774 -0.53 -19.77 22.82
N ILE A 775 -1.00 -20.34 21.71
CA ILE A 775 -2.41 -20.26 21.30
C ILE A 775 -3.12 -21.61 21.47
N GLU A 776 -2.42 -22.73 21.32
CA GLU A 776 -3.00 -24.08 21.30
C GLU A 776 -2.56 -24.95 22.50
N TYR A 777 -1.33 -24.77 22.98
CA TYR A 777 -0.75 -25.50 24.12
C TYR A 777 -0.11 -24.55 25.16
N PRO A 778 -0.84 -23.56 25.69
CA PRO A 778 -0.27 -22.51 26.55
C PRO A 778 0.29 -23.01 27.89
N THR A 779 -0.09 -24.21 28.36
CA THR A 779 0.49 -24.84 29.56
C THR A 779 1.40 -26.03 29.27
N VAL A 780 2.34 -26.26 30.19
CA VAL A 780 3.19 -27.45 30.20
C VAL A 780 2.38 -28.75 30.20
N GLY A 781 1.22 -28.81 30.87
CA GLY A 781 0.34 -30.00 30.90
C GLY A 781 -0.31 -30.33 29.55
N GLU A 782 -0.76 -29.30 28.82
CA GLU A 782 -1.31 -29.45 27.47
C GLU A 782 -0.24 -29.88 26.48
N LEU A 783 0.95 -29.24 26.55
CA LEU A 783 2.11 -29.60 25.72
C LEU A 783 2.61 -31.02 26.02
N LYS A 784 2.63 -31.45 27.30
CA LYS A 784 2.90 -32.83 27.71
C LYS A 784 1.91 -33.81 27.06
N THR A 785 0.63 -33.45 27.02
CA THR A 785 -0.44 -34.27 26.42
C THR A 785 -0.31 -34.36 24.89
N PHE A 786 0.16 -33.31 24.23
CA PHE A 786 0.48 -33.33 22.79
C PHE A 786 1.69 -34.23 22.49
N VAL A 787 2.85 -33.97 23.12
CA VAL A 787 4.09 -34.74 22.90
C VAL A 787 3.89 -36.22 23.24
N GLY A 788 3.11 -36.54 24.28
CA GLY A 788 2.76 -37.91 24.64
C GLY A 788 1.95 -38.67 23.58
N LYS A 789 1.10 -37.98 22.80
CA LYS A 789 0.37 -38.59 21.68
C LYS A 789 1.31 -38.86 20.50
N VAL A 790 2.10 -37.86 20.10
CA VAL A 790 3.03 -37.97 18.96
C VAL A 790 4.09 -39.06 19.21
N THR A 791 4.71 -39.05 20.39
CA THR A 791 5.80 -40.01 20.72
C THR A 791 5.31 -41.43 20.98
N CYS A 792 4.00 -41.65 21.18
CA CYS A 792 3.40 -42.99 21.22
C CYS A 792 3.05 -43.53 19.81
N SER A 793 2.85 -42.65 18.82
CA SER A 793 2.51 -43.06 17.45
C SER A 793 3.68 -43.66 16.64
N THR A 794 4.92 -43.49 17.08
CA THR A 794 6.13 -43.98 16.37
C THR A 794 6.57 -45.40 16.73
N VAL A 795 5.81 -46.12 17.58
CA VAL A 795 6.10 -47.52 17.97
C VAL A 795 4.97 -48.49 17.58
N SER A 796 4.40 -48.34 16.38
CA SER A 796 3.61 -49.39 15.73
C SER A 796 3.49 -49.22 14.21
N SER A 797 4.44 -49.77 13.45
CA SER A 797 4.26 -50.14 12.02
C SER A 797 5.47 -50.90 11.48
N ALA A 798 5.62 -52.15 11.90
CA ALA A 798 6.35 -53.15 11.14
C ALA A 798 5.35 -54.09 10.45
N GLU A 799 5.60 -54.37 9.17
CA GLU A 799 5.02 -55.45 8.34
C GLU A 799 3.58 -55.34 7.78
N THR A 800 3.53 -55.55 6.44
CA THR A 800 2.49 -56.28 5.67
C THR A 800 1.10 -55.69 5.36
N SER A 801 1.07 -54.97 4.24
CA SER A 801 0.33 -55.34 3.00
C SER A 801 -1.21 -55.34 2.89
N ASN A 802 -1.64 -54.71 1.79
CA ASN A 802 -2.79 -55.03 0.92
C ASN A 802 -4.22 -54.59 1.34
N PRO A 803 -5.13 -54.42 0.34
CA PRO A 803 -6.23 -53.45 0.47
C PRO A 803 -7.64 -54.05 0.47
N THR A 804 -8.60 -53.29 1.01
CA THR A 804 -9.94 -53.21 0.41
C THR A 804 -10.66 -51.88 0.69
N SER A 805 -11.52 -51.53 -0.25
CA SER A 805 -12.49 -50.42 -0.29
C SER A 805 -13.38 -50.21 0.95
N GLY A 806 -13.74 -48.95 1.25
CA GLY A 806 -14.88 -48.60 2.11
C GLY A 806 -15.06 -47.08 2.25
N ALA A 807 -16.22 -46.54 1.87
CA ALA A 807 -16.48 -45.09 1.79
C ALA A 807 -17.08 -44.47 3.07
N ALA A 808 -17.05 -43.13 3.12
CA ALA A 808 -18.04 -42.22 3.74
C ALA A 808 -18.04 -41.93 5.27
N GLU A 809 -17.56 -40.72 5.60
CA GLU A 809 -18.33 -39.58 6.19
C GLU A 809 -18.85 -39.55 7.66
N TYR A 810 -18.68 -38.36 8.29
CA TYR A 810 -19.26 -37.83 9.57
C TYR A 810 -19.05 -38.65 10.89
N ALA A 811 -19.12 -38.11 12.12
CA ALA A 811 -18.74 -36.80 12.70
C ALA A 811 -18.84 -36.84 14.25
N ASP A 812 -18.48 -35.73 14.91
CA ASP A 812 -19.07 -35.20 16.17
C ASP A 812 -18.79 -35.80 17.60
N THR A 813 -18.18 -34.95 18.44
CA THR A 813 -18.79 -34.36 19.67
C THR A 813 -18.59 -34.94 21.11
N ILE A 814 -17.68 -34.26 21.87
CA ILE A 814 -17.73 -33.70 23.26
C ILE A 814 -18.09 -34.60 24.50
N VAL A 815 -17.48 -34.34 25.69
CA VAL A 815 -18.10 -34.13 27.05
C VAL A 815 -17.24 -34.54 28.29
N SER A 816 -17.10 -33.60 29.27
CA SER A 816 -16.82 -33.78 30.74
C SER A 816 -15.42 -34.23 31.27
N SER A 817 -14.99 -33.96 32.52
CA SER A 817 -15.41 -32.98 33.59
C SER A 817 -14.51 -33.02 34.86
N SER A 818 -14.34 -31.88 35.58
CA SER A 818 -14.27 -31.66 37.08
C SER A 818 -13.44 -32.57 38.05
N ALA A 819 -12.97 -32.18 39.26
CA ALA A 819 -12.69 -30.90 39.98
C ALA A 819 -12.19 -31.19 41.44
N SER A 820 -11.95 -30.14 42.26
CA SER A 820 -11.93 -30.07 43.76
C SER A 820 -10.59 -30.11 44.54
N MET A 821 -10.61 -29.70 45.83
CA MET A 821 -9.45 -29.23 46.65
C MET A 821 -9.50 -29.61 48.15
N ALA A 822 -8.34 -29.52 48.85
CA ALA A 822 -8.16 -29.16 50.28
C ALA A 822 -6.66 -28.85 50.58
N GLY A 823 -6.24 -28.07 51.60
CA GLY A 823 -6.96 -27.18 52.51
C GLY A 823 -6.24 -26.91 53.86
N GLY A 824 -6.05 -25.64 54.26
CA GLY A 824 -5.57 -25.21 55.60
C GLY A 824 -4.07 -24.82 55.69
N SER A 825 -3.62 -23.94 56.61
CA SER A 825 -4.32 -23.15 57.65
C SER A 825 -3.58 -21.83 57.99
N LEU A 826 -4.20 -20.96 58.82
CA LEU A 826 -3.77 -19.58 59.13
C LEU A 826 -3.36 -19.40 60.60
N GLU A 827 -2.44 -18.48 60.88
CA GLU A 827 -2.48 -17.58 62.05
C GLU A 827 -1.99 -16.17 61.66
N LYS A 828 -2.18 -15.16 62.53
CA LYS A 828 -2.05 -13.72 62.21
C LYS A 828 -0.99 -13.01 63.05
N HIS A 829 -0.43 -11.94 62.49
CA HIS A 829 -0.14 -10.71 63.23
C HIS A 829 -0.48 -9.48 62.36
N GLN A 830 -0.73 -8.33 63.00
CA GLN A 830 -1.11 -7.07 62.35
C GLN A 830 -0.02 -6.02 62.59
N ASP A 831 0.35 -5.25 61.56
CA ASP A 831 0.26 -3.77 61.57
C ASP A 831 0.83 -3.13 60.28
N GLY A 832 0.26 -1.99 59.88
CA GLY A 832 0.92 -0.92 59.11
C GLY A 832 1.32 -1.17 57.62
N PRO A 833 0.69 -0.49 56.64
CA PRO A 833 1.17 -0.48 55.25
C PRO A 833 2.28 0.57 55.04
N LEU A 834 3.37 0.19 54.35
CA LEU A 834 4.35 1.13 53.80
C LEU A 834 4.19 1.22 52.28
N ALA A 835 3.36 2.16 51.83
CA ALA A 835 3.28 2.53 50.42
C ALA A 835 4.51 3.37 50.04
N GLN A 836 5.26 2.94 49.03
CA GLN A 836 6.48 3.62 48.59
C GLN A 836 6.12 4.87 47.77
N LYS A 837 6.27 6.04 48.39
CA LYS A 837 5.92 7.33 47.78
C LYS A 837 7.01 7.78 46.80
N VAL A 838 6.66 7.95 45.53
CA VAL A 838 7.61 8.32 44.47
C VAL A 838 7.98 9.81 44.57
N ASP A 839 9.26 10.15 44.48
CA ASP A 839 9.69 11.54 44.36
C ASP A 839 9.53 12.06 42.92
N VAL A 840 8.38 12.68 42.70
CA VAL A 840 8.01 13.39 41.47
C VAL A 840 9.03 14.46 41.07
N ASN A 841 9.64 15.18 42.02
CA ASN A 841 10.59 16.24 41.67
C ASN A 841 11.90 15.65 41.13
N ARG A 842 12.38 14.54 41.71
CA ARG A 842 13.56 13.83 41.19
C ARG A 842 13.29 13.21 39.81
N ALA A 843 12.08 12.71 39.54
CA ALA A 843 11.69 12.25 38.20
C ALA A 843 11.79 13.37 37.14
N LEU A 844 11.29 14.56 37.45
CA LEU A 844 11.40 15.73 36.56
C LEU A 844 12.85 16.20 36.44
N GLN A 845 13.65 16.10 37.50
CA GLN A 845 15.06 16.47 37.46
C GLN A 845 15.86 15.53 36.55
N ILE A 846 15.56 14.22 36.53
CA ILE A 846 16.17 13.28 35.58
C ILE A 846 15.74 13.60 34.13
N ILE A 847 14.47 13.98 33.90
CA ILE A 847 14.02 14.47 32.58
C ILE A 847 14.75 15.76 32.18
N SER A 848 15.00 16.68 33.12
CA SER A 848 15.73 17.93 32.92
C SER A 848 17.22 17.67 32.59
N GLU A 849 17.85 16.75 33.33
CA GLU A 849 19.25 16.32 33.14
C GLU A 849 19.48 15.68 31.77
N GLU A 850 18.64 14.72 31.36
CA GLU A 850 18.79 13.99 30.09
C GLU A 850 18.23 14.77 28.87
N GLY A 851 17.12 15.50 29.06
CA GLY A 851 16.42 16.23 28.00
C GLY A 851 16.95 17.64 27.71
N GLY A 852 17.74 18.21 28.62
CA GLY A 852 18.33 19.55 28.47
C GLY A 852 17.35 20.72 28.65
N VAL A 853 16.17 20.47 29.21
CA VAL A 853 15.13 21.48 29.48
C VAL A 853 15.17 21.90 30.95
N ALA A 854 15.03 23.20 31.24
CA ALA A 854 15.09 23.70 32.62
C ALA A 854 13.90 23.21 33.46
N MET A 855 14.15 22.94 34.76
CA MET A 855 13.13 22.45 35.70
C MET A 855 11.91 23.38 35.85
N GLU A 856 12.08 24.69 35.61
CA GLU A 856 11.00 25.68 35.65
C GLU A 856 10.09 25.66 34.41
N ASP A 857 10.57 25.12 33.28
CA ASP A 857 9.79 24.94 32.03
C ASP A 857 9.02 23.60 31.98
N LEU A 858 9.31 22.66 32.89
CA LEU A 858 8.62 21.36 33.03
C LEU A 858 7.25 21.49 33.73
N THR A 859 6.41 22.35 33.17
CA THR A 859 5.00 22.54 33.54
C THR A 859 4.15 21.27 33.29
N ASN A 860 2.96 21.17 33.90
CA ASN A 860 2.11 19.99 33.75
C ASN A 860 1.68 19.71 32.30
N ASP A 861 1.52 20.75 31.48
CA ASP A 861 1.11 20.61 30.08
C ASP A 861 2.29 20.28 29.15
N THR A 862 3.52 20.23 29.66
CA THR A 862 4.74 19.96 28.86
C THR A 862 4.73 18.50 28.36
N VAL A 863 4.96 18.31 27.06
CA VAL A 863 4.88 17.02 26.36
C VAL A 863 6.30 16.50 26.11
N PHE A 864 6.57 15.23 26.38
CA PHE A 864 7.94 14.71 26.34
C PHE A 864 8.58 14.71 24.94
N SER A 865 7.82 14.41 23.88
CA SER A 865 8.33 14.51 22.49
C SER A 865 8.78 15.90 22.08
N ASP A 866 8.22 16.90 22.75
CA ASP A 866 8.25 18.30 22.37
C ASP A 866 9.31 19.04 23.21
N ALA A 867 9.38 18.71 24.51
CA ALA A 867 10.50 18.96 25.42
C ALA A 867 11.76 18.14 25.09
N GLY A 868 11.90 17.68 23.84
CA GLY A 868 13.13 17.06 23.36
C GLY A 868 13.41 15.66 23.90
N VAL A 869 12.42 14.78 24.09
CA VAL A 869 12.63 13.34 24.38
C VAL A 869 12.17 12.48 23.20
N ASP A 870 13.09 11.74 22.57
CA ASP A 870 12.76 10.78 21.49
C ASP A 870 12.82 9.33 21.96
N SER A 871 12.58 8.38 21.06
CA SER A 871 12.57 6.94 21.38
C SER A 871 13.91 6.38 21.90
N LEU A 872 15.04 7.08 21.69
CA LEU A 872 16.34 6.67 22.25
C LEU A 872 16.56 7.31 23.62
N LEU A 873 16.30 8.62 23.77
CA LEU A 873 16.44 9.30 25.06
C LEU A 873 15.37 8.82 26.07
N SER A 874 14.18 8.48 25.60
CA SER A 874 13.12 7.86 26.41
C SER A 874 13.62 6.58 27.07
N LEU A 875 14.41 5.75 26.39
CA LEU A 875 15.01 4.54 26.97
C LEU A 875 16.09 4.85 28.02
N VAL A 876 16.79 5.98 27.91
CA VAL A 876 17.80 6.43 28.90
C VAL A 876 17.12 6.96 30.17
N ILE A 877 16.16 7.88 30.03
CA ILE A 877 15.32 8.37 31.13
C ILE A 877 14.58 7.20 31.80
N THR A 878 14.11 6.25 31.00
CA THR A 878 13.47 5.01 31.46
C THR A 878 14.37 4.16 32.35
N SER A 879 15.64 4.00 32.00
CA SER A 879 16.61 3.30 32.86
C SER A 879 16.77 4.07 34.17
N ARG A 880 17.10 5.37 34.11
CA ARG A 880 17.34 6.17 35.32
C ARG A 880 16.12 6.25 36.25
N PHE A 881 14.89 6.19 35.74
CA PHE A 881 13.68 6.05 36.56
C PHE A 881 13.59 4.69 37.28
N ARG A 882 14.00 3.61 36.61
CA ARG A 882 14.08 2.27 37.21
C ARG A 882 15.19 2.20 38.28
N ASP A 883 16.33 2.83 37.98
CA ASP A 883 17.57 2.73 38.75
C ASP A 883 17.61 3.69 39.97
N GLU A 884 17.17 4.95 39.84
CA GLU A 884 17.25 5.97 40.90
C GLU A 884 15.95 6.17 41.69
N LEU A 885 14.79 5.82 41.12
CA LEU A 885 13.48 6.00 41.77
C LEU A 885 12.82 4.66 42.17
N GLY A 886 13.40 3.53 41.79
CA GLY A 886 12.86 2.19 42.08
C GLY A 886 11.53 1.89 41.37
N LEU A 887 11.23 2.56 40.25
CA LEU A 887 9.94 2.46 39.57
C LEU A 887 9.80 1.16 38.77
N GLY A 888 9.31 0.12 39.45
CA GLY A 888 9.04 -1.22 38.90
C GLY A 888 7.81 -1.30 37.99
N ILE A 889 7.86 -0.63 36.84
CA ILE A 889 6.79 -0.54 35.82
C ILE A 889 7.38 -0.92 34.45
N GLN A 890 6.54 -1.30 33.46
CA GLN A 890 6.97 -1.49 32.06
C GLN A 890 7.27 -0.13 31.40
N LEU A 891 8.42 0.41 31.79
CA LEU A 891 8.68 1.84 31.73
C LEU A 891 9.16 2.30 30.33
N GLU A 892 9.52 1.35 29.45
CA GLU A 892 9.84 1.61 28.02
C GLU A 892 8.72 2.31 27.24
N SER A 893 7.46 2.19 27.70
CA SER A 893 6.30 2.92 27.16
C SER A 893 5.86 4.10 28.04
N LEU A 894 6.46 4.37 29.20
CA LEU A 894 5.87 5.32 30.16
C LEU A 894 5.73 6.75 29.60
N LEU A 895 6.74 7.25 28.88
CA LEU A 895 6.67 8.58 28.24
C LEU A 895 5.87 8.59 26.92
N LEU A 896 5.36 7.43 26.48
CA LEU A 896 4.43 7.25 25.36
C LEU A 896 2.97 7.09 25.84
N GLU A 897 2.77 6.51 27.03
CA GLU A 897 1.48 6.29 27.68
C GLU A 897 1.06 7.47 28.57
N CYS A 898 2.03 8.11 29.23
CA CYS A 898 1.94 9.42 29.87
C CYS A 898 2.75 10.43 29.02
N PRO A 899 2.23 10.90 27.87
CA PRO A 899 2.97 11.80 26.99
C PRO A 899 3.23 13.19 27.59
N THR A 900 2.52 13.60 28.64
CA THR A 900 2.77 14.85 29.38
C THR A 900 3.37 14.64 30.77
N VAL A 901 4.07 15.67 31.23
CA VAL A 901 4.50 15.84 32.63
C VAL A 901 3.33 15.73 33.61
N GLY A 902 2.15 16.22 33.28
CA GLY A 902 0.96 16.15 34.12
C GLY A 902 0.42 14.73 34.28
N GLU A 903 0.38 13.96 33.20
CA GLU A 903 0.01 12.53 33.23
C GLU A 903 1.05 11.72 34.01
N LEU A 904 2.36 11.98 33.80
CA LEU A 904 3.42 11.35 34.59
C LEU A 904 3.28 11.68 36.08
N LYS A 905 3.04 12.95 36.44
CA LYS A 905 2.79 13.38 37.82
C LYS A 905 1.61 12.64 38.44
N ALA A 906 0.50 12.48 37.72
CA ALA A 906 -0.68 11.76 38.21
C ALA A 906 -0.39 10.26 38.40
N TYR A 907 0.31 9.64 37.45
CA TYR A 907 0.70 8.23 37.45
C TYR A 907 1.65 7.89 38.62
N LEU A 908 2.64 8.74 38.90
CA LEU A 908 3.59 8.55 39.99
C LEU A 908 3.03 8.89 41.38
N LEU A 909 1.91 9.61 41.49
CA LEU A 909 1.30 10.00 42.77
C LEU A 909 0.18 9.08 43.27
N GLY A 910 -0.41 8.24 42.39
CA GLY A 910 -1.43 7.26 42.76
C GLY A 910 -2.76 7.88 43.19
N GLY A 911 -3.58 8.32 42.23
CA GLY A 911 -4.92 8.85 42.48
C GLY A 911 -6.01 7.78 42.38
N ASP A 912 -6.75 7.57 43.47
CA ASP A 912 -7.97 6.75 43.52
C ASP A 912 -9.19 7.63 43.84
N SER A 913 -10.37 7.29 43.28
CA SER A 913 -11.61 8.04 43.53
C SER A 913 -12.86 7.21 43.22
N ASP A 914 -13.35 6.48 44.22
CA ASP A 914 -14.68 5.85 44.24
C ASP A 914 -15.62 6.56 45.22
N THR A 915 -16.94 6.45 45.01
CA THR A 915 -17.96 6.85 46.00
C THR A 915 -19.29 6.10 45.81
N THR A 916 -19.25 4.80 46.08
CA THR A 916 -20.26 4.06 46.87
C THR A 916 -21.76 4.32 46.64
N GLN A 917 -22.39 3.31 46.03
CA GLN A 917 -23.59 2.58 46.50
C GLN A 917 -24.43 3.16 47.67
N ALA A 918 -25.78 3.14 47.52
CA ALA A 918 -26.66 2.31 48.36
C ALA A 918 -28.17 2.42 47.99
N ALA A 919 -28.76 1.33 47.50
CA ALA A 919 -30.18 0.97 47.71
C ALA A 919 -30.46 -0.45 47.20
N THR A 920 -30.86 -1.37 48.08
CA THR A 920 -31.26 -2.74 47.73
C THR A 920 -32.78 -2.89 47.76
N GLN A 921 -33.35 -3.69 46.85
CA GLN A 921 -34.27 -4.79 47.22
C GLN A 921 -34.63 -5.69 46.02
N SER A 922 -35.11 -6.89 46.34
CA SER A 922 -35.46 -7.97 45.42
C SER A 922 -36.96 -8.12 45.24
N SER A 923 -37.44 -8.37 44.01
CA SER A 923 -38.41 -9.45 43.69
C SER A 923 -39.04 -9.32 42.29
N SER A 924 -39.36 -10.48 41.73
CA SER A 924 -40.49 -10.70 40.78
C SER A 924 -41.58 -11.45 41.58
N PRO A 925 -42.86 -11.58 41.15
CA PRO A 925 -43.40 -11.44 39.79
C PRO A 925 -44.80 -10.75 39.70
N PHE A 926 -45.53 -10.98 38.60
CA PHE A 926 -46.97 -10.73 38.32
C PHE A 926 -47.48 -9.30 37.96
N LEU A 927 -47.80 -9.13 36.67
CA LEU A 927 -49.17 -9.02 36.09
C LEU A 927 -50.17 -7.92 36.56
N VAL A 928 -51.02 -7.48 35.59
CA VAL A 928 -52.24 -6.63 35.70
C VAL A 928 -52.01 -5.11 35.88
N ALA A 929 -52.79 -4.17 35.30
CA ALA A 929 -53.43 -4.04 33.97
C ALA A 929 -54.05 -2.63 33.82
N ALA A 930 -54.13 -2.11 32.57
CA ALA A 930 -54.98 -0.98 32.14
C ALA A 930 -54.70 0.40 32.82
N ALA A 931 -55.24 1.55 32.36
CA ALA A 931 -56.11 1.83 31.22
C ALA A 931 -55.73 3.19 30.55
N SER A 932 -55.63 3.24 29.21
CA SER A 932 -56.57 3.94 28.29
C SER A 932 -56.52 5.49 28.31
N LEU A 933 -55.97 6.17 27.27
CA LEU A 933 -56.63 6.59 25.99
C LEU A 933 -57.49 7.88 26.15
N PRO A 934 -57.97 8.55 25.08
CA PRO A 934 -57.75 8.41 23.60
C PRO A 934 -57.00 9.67 23.05
N THR A 935 -56.79 10.04 21.76
CA THR A 935 -56.69 9.51 20.36
C THR A 935 -56.11 10.68 19.51
N THR A 936 -55.63 10.62 18.27
CA THR A 936 -55.52 9.63 17.16
C THR A 936 -54.17 9.92 16.42
N ASP A 937 -53.78 9.49 15.21
CA ASP A 937 -54.40 8.69 14.12
C ASP A 937 -53.37 7.77 13.42
N THR A 938 -53.79 7.05 12.37
CA THR A 938 -53.25 5.73 12.01
C THR A 938 -52.65 5.66 10.60
N LYS A 939 -51.77 4.66 10.37
CA LYS A 939 -51.22 4.18 9.08
C LYS A 939 -50.07 4.97 8.44
N VAL A 940 -48.85 4.70 8.90
CA VAL A 940 -47.67 4.56 8.00
C VAL A 940 -46.88 3.31 8.43
N SER A 941 -47.39 2.14 8.06
CA SER A 941 -46.79 0.86 8.41
C SER A 941 -47.11 -0.19 7.33
N GLU A 942 -46.36 -0.19 6.23
CA GLU A 942 -46.21 -1.29 5.24
C GLU A 942 -45.43 -0.84 3.97
N ILE A 943 -44.15 -0.47 4.11
CA ILE A 943 -43.08 -0.82 3.14
C ILE A 943 -41.78 -1.03 3.93
N ARG A 944 -41.54 -2.26 4.43
CA ARG A 944 -40.26 -2.70 5.00
C ARG A 944 -40.02 -4.18 4.69
N SER A 945 -39.57 -4.40 3.46
CA SER A 945 -39.00 -5.63 2.91
C SER A 945 -37.99 -5.14 1.85
N ASP A 946 -36.71 -5.49 1.86
CA ASP A 946 -36.09 -6.70 2.41
C ASP A 946 -34.89 -6.42 3.34
N LEU A 947 -35.12 -6.34 4.65
CA LEU A 947 -34.07 -6.48 5.68
C LEU A 947 -34.62 -7.28 6.86
N PRO A 948 -33.84 -8.19 7.47
CA PRO A 948 -34.28 -8.94 8.64
C PRO A 948 -34.48 -8.01 9.85
N PRO A 949 -35.37 -8.36 10.79
CA PRO A 949 -35.55 -7.57 12.01
C PRO A 949 -34.26 -7.58 12.85
N ARG A 950 -33.75 -6.38 13.18
CA ARG A 950 -32.58 -6.19 14.04
C ARG A 950 -32.79 -6.81 15.43
N SER A 951 -31.71 -7.27 16.05
CA SER A 951 -31.76 -7.91 17.36
C SER A 951 -31.98 -6.88 18.49
N GLN A 952 -32.46 -7.37 19.63
CA GLN A 952 -32.68 -6.54 20.82
C GLN A 952 -31.34 -6.05 21.42
N GLU A 953 -30.26 -6.81 21.24
CA GLU A 953 -28.89 -6.43 21.62
C GLU A 953 -28.33 -5.32 20.72
N GLU A 954 -28.56 -5.39 19.40
CA GLU A 954 -28.14 -4.35 18.46
C GLU A 954 -28.75 -2.98 18.82
N SER A 955 -30.02 -2.96 19.21
CA SER A 955 -30.72 -1.74 19.66
C SER A 955 -30.11 -1.16 20.94
N SER A 956 -29.72 -2.01 21.89
CA SER A 956 -29.01 -1.61 23.12
C SER A 956 -27.63 -1.04 22.80
N ALA A 957 -26.84 -1.73 21.97
CA ALA A 957 -25.51 -1.31 21.55
C ALA A 957 -25.50 -0.04 20.68
N LEU A 958 -26.61 0.29 20.02
CA LEU A 958 -26.82 1.57 19.35
C LEU A 958 -27.10 2.70 20.35
N THR A 959 -28.01 2.46 21.30
CA THR A 959 -28.35 3.41 22.36
C THR A 959 -27.12 3.79 23.20
N ALA A 960 -26.27 2.82 23.53
CA ALA A 960 -25.00 3.06 24.22
C ALA A 960 -24.02 3.93 23.41
N ARG A 961 -23.90 3.70 22.09
CA ARG A 961 -23.04 4.51 21.20
C ARG A 961 -23.55 5.95 21.06
N GLN A 962 -24.85 6.13 20.85
CA GLN A 962 -25.47 7.46 20.76
C GLN A 962 -25.20 8.29 22.02
N ASN A 963 -25.47 7.73 23.21
CA ASN A 963 -25.20 8.38 24.49
C ASN A 963 -23.73 8.81 24.66
N ALA A 964 -22.78 7.99 24.17
CA ALA A 964 -21.35 8.31 24.25
C ALA A 964 -20.94 9.44 23.30
N VAL A 965 -21.51 9.50 22.09
CA VAL A 965 -21.34 10.62 21.15
C VAL A 965 -21.95 11.91 21.71
N ASP A 966 -23.20 11.86 22.19
CA ASP A 966 -23.89 13.03 22.75
C ASP A 966 -23.16 13.59 23.98
N ARG A 967 -22.47 12.74 24.75
CA ARG A 967 -21.62 13.16 25.88
C ARG A 967 -20.40 13.95 25.38
N LEU A 968 -19.71 13.49 24.34
CA LEU A 968 -18.55 14.18 23.77
C LEU A 968 -18.94 15.50 23.10
N VAL A 969 -20.02 15.51 22.32
CA VAL A 969 -20.54 16.74 21.70
C VAL A 969 -20.85 17.78 22.79
N ARG A 970 -21.66 17.43 23.80
CA ARG A 970 -21.96 18.35 24.92
C ARG A 970 -20.72 18.81 25.68
N LYS A 971 -19.71 17.95 25.88
CA LYS A 971 -18.47 18.32 26.57
C LYS A 971 -17.69 19.40 25.80
N TYR A 972 -17.55 19.28 24.48
CA TYR A 972 -16.72 20.18 23.67
C TYR A 972 -17.46 21.35 23.01
N THR A 973 -18.79 21.35 22.99
CA THR A 973 -19.59 22.56 22.67
C THR A 973 -19.98 23.37 23.92
N SER A 974 -19.77 22.84 25.14
CA SER A 974 -20.03 23.58 26.37
C SER A 974 -19.21 24.87 26.43
N GLY A 975 -19.88 25.99 26.79
CA GLY A 975 -19.25 27.32 26.86
C GLY A 975 -18.94 27.96 25.50
N PHE A 976 -19.15 27.27 24.36
CA PHE A 976 -18.99 27.89 23.06
C PHE A 976 -20.03 29.00 22.85
N SER A 977 -19.58 30.17 22.39
CA SER A 977 -20.42 31.31 22.06
C SER A 977 -20.01 31.88 20.71
N ALA A 978 -21.00 32.35 19.94
CA ALA A 978 -20.74 32.94 18.63
C ALA A 978 -19.94 34.25 18.77
N PRO A 979 -18.94 34.51 17.90
CA PRO A 979 -18.12 35.72 17.98
C PRO A 979 -18.97 36.98 17.85
N GLN A 980 -18.91 37.83 18.88
CA GLN A 980 -19.38 39.21 18.76
C GLN A 980 -18.26 40.03 18.13
N SER A 981 -18.50 40.60 16.94
CA SER A 981 -17.52 41.46 16.27
C SER A 981 -17.34 42.75 17.06
N VAL A 982 -16.21 42.91 17.75
CA VAL A 982 -15.84 44.15 18.45
C VAL A 982 -14.97 44.97 17.50
N PRO A 983 -15.45 46.08 16.92
CA PRO A 983 -14.70 46.84 15.93
C PRO A 983 -13.53 47.58 16.57
N SER A 984 -12.36 46.93 16.62
CA SER A 984 -11.10 47.58 17.01
C SER A 984 -10.59 48.49 15.89
N SER A 985 -10.00 49.62 16.26
CA SER A 985 -9.57 50.68 15.33
C SER A 985 -8.27 50.38 14.57
N SER A 986 -7.80 49.13 14.59
CA SER A 986 -6.53 48.69 14.00
C SER A 986 -6.72 47.44 13.12
N ALA A 987 -7.64 47.52 12.15
CA ALA A 987 -7.80 46.48 11.13
C ALA A 987 -6.51 46.39 10.28
N PRO A 988 -5.88 45.20 10.16
CA PRO A 988 -4.71 45.03 9.29
C PRO A 988 -5.08 45.29 7.83
N THR A 989 -4.43 46.28 7.22
CA THR A 989 -4.75 46.82 5.88
C THR A 989 -4.07 46.09 4.72
N GLU A 990 -3.41 44.94 4.96
CA GLU A 990 -2.67 44.23 3.90
C GLU A 990 -3.52 43.18 3.18
N GLU A 991 -3.87 43.49 1.93
CA GLU A 991 -4.78 42.77 1.03
C GLU A 991 -4.25 41.41 0.50
N GLY A 992 -3.92 40.47 1.39
CA GLY A 992 -3.32 39.19 0.98
C GLY A 992 -3.95 37.95 1.61
N THR A 993 -4.41 37.02 0.77
CA THR A 993 -4.97 35.74 1.22
C THR A 993 -3.89 34.87 1.86
N VAL A 994 -4.17 34.37 3.07
CA VAL A 994 -3.32 33.47 3.85
C VAL A 994 -4.12 32.24 4.28
N VAL A 995 -3.61 31.05 3.94
CA VAL A 995 -4.25 29.75 4.21
C VAL A 995 -3.45 28.99 5.26
N LEU A 996 -4.10 28.58 6.35
CA LEU A 996 -3.54 27.65 7.33
C LEU A 996 -3.89 26.20 6.96
N VAL A 997 -2.90 25.30 7.06
CA VAL A 997 -3.06 23.87 6.80
C VAL A 997 -2.52 23.08 7.98
N THR A 998 -3.38 22.32 8.67
CA THR A 998 -2.92 21.37 9.69
C THR A 998 -2.65 20.00 9.05
N GLY A 999 -1.56 19.32 9.43
CA GLY A 999 -1.25 17.98 8.90
C GLY A 999 -0.54 17.99 7.55
N ALA A 1000 0.18 19.08 7.23
CA ALA A 1000 0.89 19.29 5.97
C ALA A 1000 1.99 18.25 5.65
N THR A 1001 2.46 17.49 6.65
CA THR A 1001 3.37 16.34 6.44
C THR A 1001 2.68 15.07 5.91
N GLY A 1002 1.34 15.00 5.93
CA GLY A 1002 0.56 13.86 5.44
C GLY A 1002 0.50 13.74 3.90
N SER A 1003 -0.11 12.66 3.39
CA SER A 1003 -0.21 12.37 1.93
C SER A 1003 -0.83 13.53 1.15
N LEU A 1004 -2.09 13.84 1.44
CA LEU A 1004 -2.83 14.98 0.88
C LEU A 1004 -2.26 16.34 1.35
N GLY A 1005 -1.86 16.44 2.61
CA GLY A 1005 -1.34 17.68 3.21
C GLY A 1005 -0.08 18.24 2.52
N SER A 1006 0.81 17.38 2.04
CA SER A 1006 2.02 17.81 1.33
C SER A 1006 1.70 18.33 -0.08
N HIS A 1007 0.68 17.78 -0.74
CA HIS A 1007 0.19 18.27 -2.03
C HIS A 1007 -0.53 19.62 -1.86
N LEU A 1008 -1.42 19.74 -0.87
CA LEU A 1008 -2.07 21.00 -0.49
C LEU A 1008 -1.05 22.12 -0.27
N ALA A 1009 -0.06 21.91 0.60
CA ALA A 1009 0.96 22.92 0.91
C ALA A 1009 1.78 23.33 -0.33
N TYR A 1010 2.12 22.39 -1.23
CA TYR A 1010 2.85 22.67 -2.46
C TYR A 1010 2.01 23.41 -3.51
N MET A 1011 0.75 23.04 -3.69
CA MET A 1011 -0.15 23.67 -4.67
C MET A 1011 -0.59 25.07 -4.22
N LEU A 1012 -0.89 25.25 -2.92
CA LEU A 1012 -1.15 26.56 -2.32
C LEU A 1012 0.05 27.51 -2.46
N ALA A 1013 1.29 27.02 -2.29
CA ALA A 1013 2.49 27.85 -2.40
C ALA A 1013 2.78 28.32 -3.85
N GLN A 1014 2.33 27.58 -4.87
CA GLN A 1014 2.49 27.96 -6.28
C GLN A 1014 1.54 29.08 -6.74
N ARG A 1015 0.39 29.23 -6.09
CA ARG A 1015 -0.63 30.22 -6.48
C ARG A 1015 -0.12 31.65 -6.33
N ALA A 1016 -0.41 32.49 -7.32
CA ALA A 1016 0.03 33.89 -7.34
C ALA A 1016 -0.73 34.74 -6.31
N ASP A 1017 -2.04 34.51 -6.21
CA ASP A 1017 -3.03 35.17 -5.33
C ASP A 1017 -2.86 34.86 -3.83
N LEU A 1018 -2.10 33.84 -3.47
CA LEU A 1018 -1.78 33.52 -2.07
C LEU A 1018 -0.52 34.25 -1.60
N LYS A 1019 -0.66 35.05 -0.54
CA LYS A 1019 0.46 35.75 0.13
C LYS A 1019 1.33 34.78 0.91
N ARG A 1020 0.72 33.82 1.63
CA ARG A 1020 1.41 32.85 2.49
C ARG A 1020 0.58 31.59 2.75
N VAL A 1021 1.26 30.47 2.91
CA VAL A 1021 0.74 29.20 3.43
C VAL A 1021 1.33 28.98 4.81
N VAL A 1022 0.49 28.71 5.81
CA VAL A 1022 0.91 28.43 7.19
C VAL A 1022 0.69 26.94 7.47
N CYS A 1023 1.75 26.15 7.45
CA CYS A 1023 1.70 24.74 7.80
C CYS A 1023 1.83 24.60 9.33
N LEU A 1024 0.76 24.18 10.00
CA LEU A 1024 0.83 23.71 11.38
C LEU A 1024 1.20 22.22 11.39
N ASN A 1025 2.43 21.95 11.77
CA ASN A 1025 2.94 20.61 11.99
C ASN A 1025 2.96 20.31 13.49
N ARG A 1026 2.72 19.03 13.85
CA ARG A 1026 2.95 18.55 15.21
C ARG A 1026 4.43 18.72 15.56
N GLU A 1027 4.68 19.05 16.81
CA GLU A 1027 5.98 19.41 17.35
C GLU A 1027 7.01 18.24 17.28
N ASN A 1028 8.29 18.59 17.21
CA ASN A 1028 9.39 17.70 16.84
C ASN A 1028 10.77 18.34 17.04
N ARG A 1029 11.73 17.60 17.61
CA ARG A 1029 13.15 17.98 17.78
C ARG A 1029 13.83 18.61 16.54
N GLY A 1030 13.45 18.26 15.32
CA GLY A 1030 14.07 18.76 14.09
C GLY A 1030 13.40 20.01 13.50
N ASP A 1031 14.15 20.82 12.73
CA ASP A 1031 13.62 22.00 12.05
C ASP A 1031 12.31 21.71 11.28
N ALA A 1032 11.31 22.53 11.56
CA ALA A 1032 9.96 22.41 11.02
C ALA A 1032 9.94 22.48 9.48
N TYR A 1033 10.72 23.41 8.90
CA TYR A 1033 10.80 23.59 7.45
C TYR A 1033 11.48 22.39 6.78
N THR A 1034 12.62 21.96 7.30
CA THR A 1034 13.38 20.79 6.82
C THR A 1034 12.52 19.52 6.90
N ARG A 1035 11.75 19.31 7.98
CA ARG A 1035 10.80 18.19 8.08
C ARG A 1035 9.68 18.26 7.04
N GLN A 1036 9.15 19.46 6.77
CA GLN A 1036 8.12 19.66 5.73
C GLN A 1036 8.68 19.36 4.33
N VAL A 1037 9.88 19.86 4.01
CA VAL A 1037 10.52 19.63 2.69
C VAL A 1037 10.99 18.17 2.53
N LYS A 1038 11.48 17.52 3.60
CA LYS A 1038 11.80 16.08 3.60
C LYS A 1038 10.56 15.25 3.29
N THR A 1039 9.46 15.46 4.01
CA THR A 1039 8.21 14.71 3.81
C THR A 1039 7.50 15.04 2.49
N MET A 1040 7.75 16.20 1.88
CA MET A 1040 7.39 16.46 0.48
C MET A 1040 8.24 15.63 -0.48
N ARG A 1041 9.57 15.65 -0.33
CA ARG A 1041 10.54 14.93 -1.20
C ARG A 1041 10.32 13.41 -1.19
N GLU A 1042 9.99 12.85 -0.03
CA GLU A 1042 9.64 11.42 0.13
C GLU A 1042 8.42 11.01 -0.70
N LYS A 1043 7.51 11.95 -1.03
CA LYS A 1043 6.33 11.74 -1.88
C LYS A 1043 6.56 12.18 -3.34
N GLY A 1044 7.82 12.40 -3.73
CA GLY A 1044 8.23 12.88 -5.06
C GLY A 1044 8.27 14.40 -5.21
N ILE A 1045 7.54 15.16 -4.38
CA ILE A 1045 7.37 16.61 -4.49
C ILE A 1045 8.71 17.33 -4.25
N ARG A 1046 9.26 17.95 -5.30
CA ARG A 1046 10.44 18.82 -5.22
C ARG A 1046 10.02 20.27 -5.02
N PHE A 1047 9.91 20.70 -3.76
CA PHE A 1047 9.57 22.09 -3.43
C PHE A 1047 10.64 23.09 -3.93
N PRO A 1048 10.30 24.07 -4.79
CA PRO A 1048 11.26 25.05 -5.29
C PRO A 1048 11.66 26.09 -4.23
N GLU A 1049 12.95 26.41 -4.11
CA GLU A 1049 13.43 27.46 -3.19
C GLU A 1049 12.85 28.85 -3.50
N THR A 1050 12.39 29.10 -4.74
CA THR A 1050 11.67 30.34 -5.10
C THR A 1050 10.33 30.50 -4.38
N LEU A 1051 9.70 29.41 -3.92
CA LEU A 1051 8.44 29.43 -3.18
C LEU A 1051 8.63 29.44 -1.65
N LYS A 1052 9.87 29.31 -1.17
CA LYS A 1052 10.23 29.30 0.26
C LYS A 1052 9.70 30.50 1.04
N PRO A 1053 9.72 31.76 0.54
CA PRO A 1053 9.16 32.90 1.27
C PRO A 1053 7.63 32.85 1.46
N LYS A 1054 6.92 32.05 0.65
CA LYS A 1054 5.46 31.83 0.79
C LYS A 1054 5.13 30.72 1.81
N LEU A 1055 6.06 29.87 2.20
CA LEU A 1055 5.81 28.73 3.09
C LEU A 1055 6.32 29.01 4.51
N LEU A 1056 5.41 29.38 5.41
CA LEU A 1056 5.67 29.42 6.86
C LEU A 1056 5.32 28.06 7.46
N VAL A 1057 6.27 27.42 8.12
CA VAL A 1057 6.03 26.17 8.86
C VAL A 1057 6.20 26.45 10.34
N LEU A 1058 5.16 26.19 11.13
CA LEU A 1058 5.17 26.33 12.58
C LEU A 1058 5.01 24.94 13.21
N GLN A 1059 5.64 24.77 14.37
CA GLN A 1059 5.36 23.67 15.27
C GLN A 1059 4.22 24.11 16.22
N ALA A 1060 3.23 23.25 16.44
CA ALA A 1060 2.05 23.59 17.23
C ALA A 1060 1.39 22.36 17.87
N TYR A 1061 1.16 22.43 19.19
CA TYR A 1061 0.39 21.42 19.92
C TYR A 1061 -1.11 21.75 19.88
N THR A 1062 -1.72 21.53 18.71
CA THR A 1062 -3.09 22.00 18.36
C THR A 1062 -4.25 21.63 19.30
N SER A 1063 -4.10 20.68 20.23
CA SER A 1063 -5.09 20.36 21.27
C SER A 1063 -5.00 21.25 22.52
N LYS A 1064 -3.90 22.00 22.72
CA LYS A 1064 -3.81 23.05 23.77
C LYS A 1064 -4.54 24.33 23.34
N PRO A 1065 -5.03 25.14 24.32
CA PRO A 1065 -5.50 26.50 24.06
C PRO A 1065 -4.49 27.30 23.22
N MET A 1066 -5.00 28.20 22.38
CA MET A 1066 -4.17 28.99 21.44
C MET A 1066 -3.27 28.12 20.53
N LEU A 1067 -3.67 26.87 20.29
CA LEU A 1067 -2.95 25.84 19.52
C LEU A 1067 -1.56 25.50 20.08
N GLY A 1068 -1.30 25.81 21.35
CA GLY A 1068 0.02 25.66 21.98
C GLY A 1068 1.05 26.71 21.53
N LEU A 1069 0.63 27.78 20.84
CA LEU A 1069 1.53 28.83 20.34
C LEU A 1069 1.65 30.00 21.34
N GLU A 1070 2.83 30.64 21.38
CA GLU A 1070 3.02 31.89 22.12
C GLU A 1070 1.96 32.94 21.78
N ARG A 1071 1.59 33.78 22.76
CA ARG A 1071 0.57 34.83 22.55
C ARG A 1071 0.89 35.80 21.42
N ASN A 1072 2.16 36.10 21.15
CA ASN A 1072 2.56 36.92 20.01
C ASN A 1072 2.36 36.16 18.69
N THR A 1073 2.87 34.93 18.59
CA THR A 1073 2.72 34.06 17.40
C THR A 1073 1.26 33.75 17.08
N TYR A 1074 0.45 33.40 18.09
CA TYR A 1074 -1.00 33.23 17.94
C TYR A 1074 -1.69 34.54 17.56
N GLY A 1075 -1.29 35.68 18.15
CA GLY A 1075 -1.76 37.00 17.73
C GLY A 1075 -1.53 37.26 16.24
N ASN A 1076 -0.31 37.03 15.76
CA ASN A 1076 0.05 37.15 14.34
C ASN A 1076 -0.73 36.18 13.44
N LEU A 1077 -1.12 35.00 13.93
CA LEU A 1077 -2.01 34.10 13.20
C LEU A 1077 -3.45 34.64 13.14
N VAL A 1078 -4.01 35.08 14.27
CA VAL A 1078 -5.33 35.75 14.34
C VAL A 1078 -5.37 36.99 13.43
N ASP A 1079 -4.28 37.74 13.36
CA ASP A 1079 -4.18 38.97 12.59
C ASP A 1079 -3.80 38.77 11.11
N SER A 1080 -3.51 37.55 10.64
CA SER A 1080 -3.14 37.30 9.24
C SER A 1080 -3.91 36.18 8.52
N ILE A 1081 -4.44 35.18 9.22
CA ILE A 1081 -5.15 34.05 8.58
C ILE A 1081 -6.48 34.53 7.98
N THR A 1082 -6.81 33.95 6.82
CA THR A 1082 -8.10 34.17 6.14
C THR A 1082 -8.88 32.88 5.90
N HIS A 1083 -8.17 31.76 5.75
CA HIS A 1083 -8.71 30.46 5.37
C HIS A 1083 -8.03 29.35 6.19
N ILE A 1084 -8.76 28.31 6.58
CA ILE A 1084 -8.28 27.18 7.40
C ILE A 1084 -8.66 25.84 6.75
N ILE A 1085 -7.67 24.95 6.59
CA ILE A 1085 -7.83 23.57 6.12
C ILE A 1085 -7.36 22.61 7.22
N HIS A 1086 -8.29 21.86 7.80
CA HIS A 1086 -8.02 20.84 8.80
C HIS A 1086 -7.93 19.44 8.18
N ASN A 1087 -6.69 19.01 7.87
CA ASN A 1087 -6.36 17.73 7.23
C ASN A 1087 -5.50 16.84 8.18
N ALA A 1088 -5.90 16.68 9.44
CA ALA A 1088 -5.03 16.09 10.49
C ALA A 1088 -5.66 14.98 11.36
N TRP A 1089 -6.83 14.45 10.99
CA TRP A 1089 -7.54 13.44 11.78
C TRP A 1089 -6.87 12.05 11.67
N PRO A 1090 -6.49 11.40 12.79
CA PRO A 1090 -5.91 10.05 12.79
C PRO A 1090 -7.02 8.99 12.66
N MET A 1091 -6.92 8.11 11.65
CA MET A 1091 -7.89 7.04 11.43
C MET A 1091 -7.36 5.68 11.88
N SER A 1092 -8.07 5.03 12.80
CA SER A 1092 -7.91 3.60 13.12
C SER A 1092 -9.19 3.08 13.76
N GLY A 1093 -9.80 2.06 13.14
CA GLY A 1093 -11.03 1.41 13.63
C GLY A 1093 -10.83 0.52 14.86
N GLN A 1094 -9.60 0.41 15.37
CA GLN A 1094 -9.26 -0.34 16.59
C GLN A 1094 -9.18 0.55 17.84
N ARG A 1095 -9.28 1.89 17.69
CA ARG A 1095 -9.23 2.83 18.82
C ARG A 1095 -10.58 2.92 19.51
N ALA A 1096 -10.58 2.84 20.84
CA ALA A 1096 -11.73 3.20 21.66
C ALA A 1096 -12.02 4.71 21.56
N LEU A 1097 -13.27 5.10 21.83
CA LEU A 1097 -13.82 6.43 21.53
C LEU A 1097 -13.16 7.56 22.34
N ASP A 1098 -12.71 7.26 23.57
CA ASP A 1098 -11.89 8.12 24.42
C ASP A 1098 -10.57 8.52 23.76
N ARG A 1099 -9.92 7.62 23.01
CA ARG A 1099 -8.63 7.89 22.33
C ARG A 1099 -8.76 8.81 21.11
N PHE A 1100 -9.97 9.32 20.82
CA PHE A 1100 -10.22 10.42 19.90
C PHE A 1100 -10.48 11.76 20.60
N GLU A 1101 -10.59 11.80 21.94
CA GLU A 1101 -10.92 13.01 22.69
C GLU A 1101 -10.01 14.23 22.39
N PRO A 1102 -8.68 14.08 22.18
CA PRO A 1102 -7.83 15.19 21.74
C PRO A 1102 -8.16 15.77 20.35
N GLN A 1103 -8.88 15.05 19.47
CA GLN A 1103 -9.30 15.58 18.17
C GLN A 1103 -10.49 16.52 18.30
N PHE A 1104 -11.38 16.29 19.28
CA PHE A 1104 -12.44 17.24 19.62
C PHE A 1104 -11.86 18.52 20.24
N GLN A 1105 -10.80 18.42 21.04
CA GLN A 1105 -10.02 19.58 21.50
C GLN A 1105 -9.38 20.35 20.33
N VAL A 1106 -8.72 19.66 19.39
CA VAL A 1106 -8.16 20.30 18.17
C VAL A 1106 -9.23 21.04 17.39
N MET A 1107 -10.40 20.42 17.19
CA MET A 1107 -11.52 21.06 16.50
C MET A 1107 -12.03 22.30 17.28
N GLN A 1108 -12.22 22.18 18.60
CA GLN A 1108 -12.62 23.29 19.47
C GLN A 1108 -11.64 24.48 19.37
N ASN A 1109 -10.32 24.23 19.43
CA ASN A 1109 -9.30 25.28 19.34
C ASN A 1109 -9.22 25.92 17.94
N LEU A 1110 -9.44 25.15 16.87
CA LEU A 1110 -9.46 25.68 15.50
C LEU A 1110 -10.74 26.48 15.21
N ILE A 1111 -11.88 26.10 15.80
CA ILE A 1111 -13.10 26.91 15.81
C ILE A 1111 -12.90 28.17 16.66
N GLN A 1112 -12.21 28.09 17.80
CA GLN A 1112 -11.88 29.28 18.61
C GLN A 1112 -10.94 30.23 17.86
N LEU A 1113 -9.91 29.73 17.16
CA LEU A 1113 -9.08 30.56 16.27
C LEU A 1113 -9.94 31.25 15.20
N SER A 1114 -10.91 30.55 14.62
CA SER A 1114 -11.84 31.13 13.63
C SER A 1114 -12.71 32.23 14.26
N SER A 1115 -13.16 32.03 15.50
CA SER A 1115 -13.89 33.00 16.32
C SER A 1115 -13.03 34.24 16.63
N ASP A 1116 -11.77 34.04 17.02
CA ASP A 1116 -10.82 35.10 17.33
C ASP A 1116 -10.50 35.94 16.08
N ILE A 1117 -10.24 35.30 14.93
CA ILE A 1117 -10.02 36.00 13.65
C ILE A 1117 -11.24 36.85 13.29
N ALA A 1118 -12.45 36.28 13.38
CA ALA A 1118 -13.69 37.02 13.11
C ALA A 1118 -13.91 38.18 14.10
N SER A 1119 -13.54 38.01 15.38
CA SER A 1119 -13.68 39.05 16.41
C SER A 1119 -12.82 40.29 16.15
N ARG A 1120 -11.66 40.13 15.49
CA ARG A 1120 -10.72 41.20 15.13
C ARG A 1120 -10.89 41.70 13.69
N ARG A 1121 -12.09 41.56 13.12
CA ARG A 1121 -12.42 42.00 11.76
C ARG A 1121 -13.81 42.67 11.73
N LEU A 1122 -14.09 43.35 10.62
CA LEU A 1122 -15.42 43.88 10.35
C LEU A 1122 -16.41 42.72 10.22
N SER A 1123 -17.66 42.91 10.64
CA SER A 1123 -18.74 41.91 10.59
C SER A 1123 -19.10 41.42 9.18
N SER A 1124 -18.58 42.06 8.13
CA SER A 1124 -18.67 41.62 6.73
C SER A 1124 -17.63 40.56 6.35
N PHE A 1125 -16.58 40.35 7.16
CA PHE A 1125 -15.54 39.35 6.92
C PHE A 1125 -15.97 37.98 7.44
N LYS A 1126 -15.72 36.92 6.65
CA LYS A 1126 -15.96 35.53 7.06
C LYS A 1126 -14.68 34.71 6.88
N VAL A 1127 -14.27 33.98 7.91
CA VAL A 1127 -13.22 32.96 7.83
C VAL A 1127 -13.76 31.76 7.04
N SER A 1128 -13.07 31.36 5.98
CA SER A 1128 -13.38 30.09 5.29
C SER A 1128 -12.74 28.93 6.05
N PHE A 1129 -13.52 27.92 6.46
CA PHE A 1129 -13.04 26.75 7.18
C PHE A 1129 -13.43 25.47 6.45
N GLN A 1130 -12.50 24.52 6.31
CA GLN A 1130 -12.81 23.17 5.83
C GLN A 1130 -12.16 22.09 6.71
N MET A 1131 -12.95 21.06 7.01
CA MET A 1131 -12.50 19.81 7.60
C MET A 1131 -12.40 18.75 6.51
N VAL A 1132 -11.30 18.00 6.48
CA VAL A 1132 -11.07 16.90 5.53
C VAL A 1132 -11.12 15.56 6.26
N SER A 1133 -11.88 14.61 5.72
CA SER A 1133 -12.02 13.24 6.25
C SER A 1133 -11.73 12.23 5.14
N SER A 1134 -11.06 11.12 5.47
CA SER A 1134 -10.83 9.99 4.56
C SER A 1134 -11.84 8.83 4.76
N ILE A 1135 -12.92 9.07 5.49
CA ILE A 1135 -14.14 8.25 5.48
C ILE A 1135 -15.29 9.16 5.06
N GLY A 1136 -16.18 8.64 4.21
CA GLY A 1136 -17.49 9.24 3.94
C GLY A 1136 -18.37 9.17 5.20
N VAL A 1137 -18.20 10.14 6.10
CA VAL A 1137 -18.94 10.22 7.38
C VAL A 1137 -20.45 10.49 7.17
N VAL A 1138 -20.83 10.84 5.93
CA VAL A 1138 -22.20 11.00 5.47
C VAL A 1138 -22.50 9.89 4.46
N GLY A 1139 -23.13 8.81 4.91
CA GLY A 1139 -23.69 7.81 4.00
C GLY A 1139 -25.11 8.19 3.60
N LEU A 1140 -25.49 7.89 2.36
CA LEU A 1140 -26.82 8.17 1.81
C LEU A 1140 -27.17 9.66 1.69
N TYR A 1141 -26.28 10.47 1.10
CA TYR A 1141 -26.73 11.59 0.27
C TYR A 1141 -26.83 11.16 -1.20
N GLY A 1142 -28.06 10.92 -1.68
CA GLY A 1142 -28.44 11.13 -3.09
C GLY A 1142 -27.82 10.26 -4.20
N LEU A 1143 -27.11 9.16 -3.90
CA LEU A 1143 -26.48 8.30 -4.93
C LEU A 1143 -27.24 6.99 -5.23
N GLN A 1144 -28.57 7.07 -5.31
CA GLN A 1144 -29.41 6.20 -6.16
C GLN A 1144 -30.78 6.86 -6.39
N ASP A 1145 -31.46 6.50 -7.47
CA ASP A 1145 -32.58 7.26 -8.05
C ASP A 1145 -33.78 7.46 -7.11
N SER A 1146 -34.15 8.72 -6.90
CA SER A 1146 -35.53 9.11 -6.57
C SER A 1146 -35.83 10.55 -7.02
N LYS A 1147 -37.01 10.76 -7.63
CA LYS A 1147 -37.50 12.10 -7.98
C LYS A 1147 -38.12 12.85 -6.79
N GLU A 1148 -38.30 12.15 -5.69
CA GLU A 1148 -38.65 12.71 -4.40
C GLU A 1148 -37.36 13.06 -3.65
N HIS A 1149 -37.24 14.31 -3.19
CA HIS A 1149 -36.50 14.81 -2.01
C HIS A 1149 -36.31 16.34 -2.15
N LYS A 1150 -37.42 17.08 -2.20
CA LYS A 1150 -37.42 18.55 -2.06
C LYS A 1150 -37.32 19.03 -0.61
N ASP A 1151 -37.31 18.10 0.34
CA ASP A 1151 -37.42 18.39 1.76
C ASP A 1151 -36.04 18.53 2.41
N LYS A 1152 -35.71 19.77 2.80
CA LYS A 1152 -34.45 20.12 3.50
C LYS A 1152 -34.48 19.81 5.00
N THR A 1153 -35.55 19.23 5.55
CA THR A 1153 -35.70 19.04 7.00
C THR A 1153 -35.22 17.68 7.53
N LYS A 1154 -34.94 16.70 6.66
CA LYS A 1154 -34.40 15.40 7.09
C LYS A 1154 -32.94 15.56 7.55
N PRO A 1155 -32.57 15.09 8.76
CA PRO A 1155 -31.20 15.17 9.24
C PRO A 1155 -30.27 14.25 8.44
N THR A 1156 -29.02 14.68 8.27
CA THR A 1156 -27.94 13.86 7.72
C THR A 1156 -27.67 12.67 8.65
N VAL A 1157 -27.70 11.44 8.14
CA VAL A 1157 -27.54 10.21 8.93
C VAL A 1157 -26.19 9.55 8.64
N VAL A 1158 -25.53 9.02 9.67
CA VAL A 1158 -24.35 8.16 9.52
C VAL A 1158 -24.82 6.71 9.38
N PRO A 1159 -24.42 5.94 8.35
CA PRO A 1159 -24.86 4.56 8.20
C PRO A 1159 -24.26 3.68 9.32
N GLU A 1160 -25.12 3.06 10.12
CA GLU A 1160 -24.72 2.16 11.21
C GLU A 1160 -24.28 0.77 10.71
N ALA A 1161 -24.57 0.46 9.45
CA ALA A 1161 -24.12 -0.74 8.77
C ALA A 1161 -22.60 -0.69 8.54
N ARG A 1162 -21.93 -1.85 8.56
CA ARG A 1162 -20.49 -1.92 8.27
C ARG A 1162 -20.23 -1.47 6.83
N LEU A 1163 -19.50 -0.37 6.66
CA LEU A 1163 -18.95 0.02 5.35
C LEU A 1163 -18.01 -1.10 4.86
N GLY A 1164 -18.31 -1.64 3.68
CA GLY A 1164 -17.42 -2.60 3.01
C GLY A 1164 -16.23 -1.90 2.35
N ILE A 1165 -15.20 -2.68 2.00
CA ILE A 1165 -14.05 -2.17 1.22
C ILE A 1165 -14.52 -1.57 -0.12
N ASP A 1166 -15.61 -2.11 -0.68
CA ASP A 1166 -16.38 -1.67 -1.84
C ASP A 1166 -16.97 -0.24 -1.71
N SER A 1167 -16.81 0.42 -0.55
CA SER A 1167 -17.39 1.73 -0.22
C SER A 1167 -16.40 2.72 0.42
N THR A 1168 -15.10 2.44 0.39
CA THR A 1168 -14.06 3.35 0.91
C THR A 1168 -13.34 4.08 -0.21
N ASP A 1169 -13.66 5.36 -0.42
CA ASP A 1169 -12.98 6.23 -1.37
C ASP A 1169 -11.62 6.65 -0.79
N VAL A 1170 -10.56 5.94 -1.16
CA VAL A 1170 -9.20 6.20 -0.67
C VAL A 1170 -8.47 7.13 -1.64
N VAL A 1171 -7.81 8.16 -1.10
CA VAL A 1171 -6.88 9.01 -1.87
C VAL A 1171 -5.73 8.13 -2.35
N ALA A 1172 -5.67 7.86 -3.65
CA ALA A 1172 -4.57 7.09 -4.23
C ALA A 1172 -3.34 7.97 -4.45
N GLY A 1173 -2.23 7.30 -4.77
CA GLY A 1173 -0.93 7.91 -4.93
C GLY A 1173 -0.85 9.06 -5.93
N SER A 1174 0.22 9.84 -5.83
CA SER A 1174 0.49 10.98 -6.71
C SER A 1174 0.43 10.55 -8.19
N LYS A 1175 -0.46 11.15 -8.98
CA LYS A 1175 -0.54 10.86 -10.43
C LYS A 1175 0.69 11.35 -11.20
N SER A 1176 1.41 12.32 -10.65
CA SER A 1176 2.62 12.89 -11.26
C SER A 1176 3.92 12.16 -10.89
N HIS A 1177 3.99 11.51 -9.73
CA HIS A 1177 5.22 10.84 -9.24
C HIS A 1177 5.07 9.33 -9.00
N GLY A 1178 3.85 8.77 -9.08
CA GLY A 1178 3.58 7.36 -8.80
C GLY A 1178 3.78 6.94 -7.34
N TYR A 1179 3.94 7.88 -6.40
CA TYR A 1179 4.09 7.58 -4.98
C TYR A 1179 2.75 7.19 -4.36
N TRP A 1180 2.60 5.94 -3.92
CA TRP A 1180 1.50 5.46 -3.08
C TRP A 1180 1.97 5.34 -1.63
N ASN A 1181 1.14 5.75 -0.66
CA ASN A 1181 1.48 5.62 0.75
C ASN A 1181 1.28 4.15 1.19
N PRO A 1182 2.30 3.49 1.77
CA PRO A 1182 2.26 2.07 2.11
C PRO A 1182 1.30 1.73 3.26
N MET A 1183 0.76 2.74 3.96
CA MET A 1183 -0.17 2.58 5.09
C MET A 1183 -1.65 2.75 4.70
N GLU A 1184 -1.96 3.00 3.42
CA GLU A 1184 -3.34 3.08 2.90
C GLU A 1184 -3.91 1.69 2.57
N HIS A 1185 -5.24 1.55 2.63
CA HIS A 1185 -5.93 0.25 2.55
C HIS A 1185 -5.62 -0.55 1.28
N ILE A 1186 -5.55 0.10 0.10
CA ILE A 1186 -5.21 -0.57 -1.16
C ILE A 1186 -3.77 -1.08 -1.16
N SER A 1187 -2.82 -0.27 -0.68
CA SER A 1187 -1.42 -0.64 -0.53
C SER A 1187 -1.24 -1.84 0.41
N PHE A 1188 -1.99 -1.86 1.52
CA PHE A 1188 -1.99 -2.99 2.45
C PHE A 1188 -2.65 -4.24 1.85
N LEU A 1189 -3.75 -4.10 1.11
CA LEU A 1189 -4.45 -5.19 0.42
C LEU A 1189 -3.55 -5.86 -0.62
N VAL A 1190 -2.82 -5.09 -1.45
CA VAL A 1190 -1.88 -5.66 -2.44
C VAL A 1190 -0.72 -6.39 -1.73
N LYS A 1191 -0.17 -5.81 -0.65
CA LYS A 1191 0.89 -6.42 0.16
C LYS A 1191 0.44 -7.71 0.87
N LEU A 1192 -0.80 -7.75 1.36
CA LEU A 1192 -1.42 -8.97 1.89
C LEU A 1192 -1.60 -10.01 0.79
N SER A 1193 -2.08 -9.61 -0.39
CA SER A 1193 -2.31 -10.49 -1.54
C SER A 1193 -1.00 -11.14 -2.01
N GLN A 1194 0.12 -10.39 -2.01
CA GLN A 1194 1.48 -10.90 -2.25
C GLN A 1194 1.95 -11.93 -1.22
N THR A 1195 1.48 -11.82 0.03
CA THR A 1195 1.84 -12.73 1.12
C THR A 1195 1.02 -14.03 1.05
N VAL A 1196 -0.26 -13.92 0.71
CA VAL A 1196 -1.22 -15.04 0.61
C VAL A 1196 -1.20 -15.71 -0.79
N LYS A 1197 -0.57 -15.08 -1.79
CA LYS A 1197 -0.58 -15.47 -3.22
C LYS A 1197 -1.98 -15.54 -3.84
N ALA A 1198 -2.90 -14.71 -3.33
CA ALA A 1198 -4.26 -14.59 -3.82
C ALA A 1198 -4.78 -13.16 -3.60
N LEU A 1199 -5.49 -12.61 -4.59
CA LEU A 1199 -6.27 -11.39 -4.42
C LEU A 1199 -7.58 -11.70 -3.70
N PRO A 1200 -8.07 -10.82 -2.81
CA PRO A 1200 -9.38 -10.99 -2.19
C PRO A 1200 -10.48 -10.83 -3.24
N ASN A 1201 -11.42 -11.78 -3.28
CA ASN A 1201 -12.58 -11.75 -4.17
C ASN A 1201 -13.63 -10.74 -3.66
N LEU A 1202 -13.36 -9.45 -3.85
CA LEU A 1202 -14.23 -8.35 -3.45
C LEU A 1202 -15.34 -8.08 -4.48
N GLY A 1203 -16.50 -7.65 -3.97
CA GLY A 1203 -17.66 -7.28 -4.77
C GLY A 1203 -17.60 -5.82 -5.23
N GLY A 1204 -18.70 -5.34 -5.82
CA GLY A 1204 -18.88 -3.90 -6.09
C GLY A 1204 -17.80 -3.24 -6.96
N THR A 1205 -17.54 -1.97 -6.67
CA THR A 1205 -16.63 -1.11 -7.44
C THR A 1205 -15.65 -0.38 -6.53
N VAL A 1206 -14.36 -0.47 -6.83
CA VAL A 1206 -13.34 0.38 -6.21
C VAL A 1206 -13.32 1.77 -6.86
N ARG A 1207 -13.10 2.79 -6.05
CA ARG A 1207 -12.84 4.16 -6.47
C ARG A 1207 -11.58 4.67 -5.79
N TRP A 1208 -10.88 5.58 -6.47
CA TRP A 1208 -9.78 6.34 -5.90
C TRP A 1208 -9.62 7.65 -6.66
N THR A 1209 -9.19 8.69 -5.93
CA THR A 1209 -8.91 10.02 -6.51
C THR A 1209 -7.45 10.36 -6.23
N PRO A 1210 -6.65 10.82 -7.22
CA PRO A 1210 -5.26 11.19 -6.99
C PRO A 1210 -5.11 12.34 -5.99
N ALA A 1211 -4.05 12.30 -5.17
CA ALA A 1211 -3.77 13.31 -4.16
C ALA A 1211 -3.70 14.75 -4.71
N GLU A 1212 -3.22 14.95 -5.94
CA GLU A 1212 -3.22 16.25 -6.61
C GLU A 1212 -4.63 16.77 -6.96
N ASP A 1213 -5.55 15.88 -7.37
CA ASP A 1213 -6.90 16.28 -7.77
C ASP A 1213 -7.80 16.55 -6.56
N VAL A 1214 -7.63 15.78 -5.47
CA VAL A 1214 -8.25 16.10 -4.18
C VAL A 1214 -7.70 17.42 -3.62
N ALA A 1215 -6.38 17.63 -3.70
CA ALA A 1215 -5.77 18.90 -3.28
C ALA A 1215 -6.28 20.10 -4.09
N GLY A 1216 -6.32 20.00 -5.42
CA GLY A 1216 -6.86 21.04 -6.30
C GLY A 1216 -8.33 21.35 -5.98
N THR A 1217 -9.17 20.31 -5.88
CA THR A 1217 -10.60 20.46 -5.57
C THR A 1217 -10.82 21.14 -4.21
N LEU A 1218 -10.06 20.75 -3.17
CA LEU A 1218 -10.12 21.41 -1.87
C LEU A 1218 -9.68 22.87 -1.95
N ILE A 1219 -8.60 23.18 -2.66
CA ILE A 1219 -8.11 24.57 -2.82
C ILE A 1219 -9.16 25.44 -3.51
N ASP A 1220 -9.81 24.95 -4.57
CA ASP A 1220 -10.84 25.70 -5.29
C ASP A 1220 -12.15 25.83 -4.50
N LEU A 1221 -12.51 24.84 -3.67
CA LEU A 1221 -13.63 24.97 -2.73
C LEU A 1221 -13.31 26.00 -1.62
N VAL A 1222 -12.11 25.95 -1.04
CA VAL A 1222 -11.66 26.86 0.04
C VAL A 1222 -11.62 28.31 -0.44
N LEU A 1223 -11.06 28.55 -1.63
CA LEU A 1223 -10.84 29.87 -2.22
C LEU A 1223 -12.00 30.32 -3.13
N SER A 1224 -13.15 29.63 -3.08
CA SER A 1224 -14.31 29.98 -3.91
C SER A 1224 -14.93 31.33 -3.52
N ASP A 1225 -15.33 32.10 -4.53
CA ASP A 1225 -15.88 33.45 -4.39
C ASP A 1225 -17.14 33.41 -3.47
N GLN A 1226 -17.14 34.15 -2.34
CA GLN A 1226 -18.19 34.10 -1.29
C GLN A 1226 -19.59 34.59 -1.72
N LYS A 1227 -19.82 34.73 -3.03
CA LYS A 1227 -21.12 34.91 -3.69
C LYS A 1227 -21.85 33.60 -3.96
N ARG A 1228 -21.17 32.45 -3.86
CA ARG A 1228 -21.80 31.12 -3.83
C ARG A 1228 -22.04 30.74 -2.38
N ASP A 1229 -23.25 30.22 -2.09
CA ASP A 1229 -23.59 29.64 -0.80
C ASP A 1229 -23.00 28.21 -0.74
N PRO A 1230 -21.96 27.94 0.06
CA PRO A 1230 -21.28 26.65 0.04
C PRO A 1230 -22.13 25.59 0.74
N HIS A 1231 -22.18 24.39 0.16
CA HIS A 1231 -22.87 23.26 0.81
C HIS A 1231 -22.04 22.80 2.03
N PRO A 1232 -22.65 22.49 3.19
CA PRO A 1232 -21.90 22.13 4.40
C PRO A 1232 -21.10 20.82 4.29
N PHE A 1233 -21.39 19.98 3.28
CA PHE A 1233 -20.70 18.72 3.03
C PHE A 1233 -20.38 18.56 1.54
N TYR A 1234 -19.16 18.12 1.22
CA TYR A 1234 -18.73 17.78 -0.14
C TYR A 1234 -18.11 16.38 -0.14
N HIS A 1235 -18.51 15.54 -1.10
CA HIS A 1235 -17.86 14.27 -1.39
C HIS A 1235 -16.94 14.47 -2.59
N ILE A 1236 -15.65 14.23 -2.42
CA ILE A 1236 -14.64 14.33 -3.49
C ILE A 1236 -14.27 12.91 -3.92
N ASP A 1237 -15.07 12.37 -4.83
CA ASP A 1237 -14.99 10.99 -5.32
C ASP A 1237 -14.79 10.97 -6.85
N HIS A 1238 -14.20 9.89 -7.37
CA HIS A 1238 -14.02 9.66 -8.79
C HIS A 1238 -15.30 9.03 -9.37
N PRO A 1239 -16.11 9.76 -10.17
CA PRO A 1239 -17.48 9.35 -10.51
C PRO A 1239 -17.58 8.06 -11.34
N VAL A 1240 -16.47 7.61 -11.92
CA VAL A 1240 -16.37 6.32 -12.61
C VAL A 1240 -15.62 5.32 -11.73
N GLY A 1241 -16.36 4.50 -10.99
CA GLY A 1241 -15.80 3.37 -10.25
C GLY A 1241 -15.46 2.18 -11.16
N GLN A 1242 -14.43 1.41 -10.79
CA GLN A 1242 -14.01 0.22 -11.52
C GLN A 1242 -14.45 -1.05 -10.77
N PRO A 1243 -15.06 -2.05 -11.42
CA PRO A 1243 -15.43 -3.30 -10.75
C PRO A 1243 -14.21 -3.98 -10.11
N TRP A 1244 -14.32 -4.39 -8.84
CA TRP A 1244 -13.20 -5.03 -8.14
C TRP A 1244 -12.68 -6.27 -8.88
N ALA A 1245 -13.56 -7.05 -9.52
CA ALA A 1245 -13.19 -8.18 -10.37
C ALA A 1245 -12.28 -7.78 -11.57
N HIS A 1246 -12.50 -6.60 -12.17
CA HIS A 1246 -11.68 -6.10 -13.27
C HIS A 1246 -10.33 -5.57 -12.78
N VAL A 1247 -10.31 -4.84 -11.66
CA VAL A 1247 -9.06 -4.37 -11.04
C VAL A 1247 -8.23 -5.55 -10.54
N ASN A 1248 -8.85 -6.57 -9.95
CA ASN A 1248 -8.18 -7.82 -9.59
C ASN A 1248 -7.62 -8.56 -10.79
N ALA A 1249 -8.34 -8.62 -11.92
CA ALA A 1249 -7.81 -9.21 -13.16
C ALA A 1249 -6.55 -8.45 -13.65
N ILE A 1250 -6.55 -7.11 -13.59
CA ILE A 1250 -5.38 -6.28 -13.95
C ILE A 1250 -4.21 -6.51 -12.97
N LEU A 1251 -4.47 -6.58 -11.66
CA LEU A 1251 -3.45 -6.84 -10.64
C LEU A 1251 -2.82 -8.24 -10.81
N ALA A 1252 -3.62 -9.25 -11.14
CA ALA A 1252 -3.16 -10.61 -11.42
C ALA A 1252 -2.33 -10.69 -12.72
N ASP A 1253 -2.84 -10.14 -13.82
CA ASP A 1253 -2.18 -10.15 -15.14
C ASP A 1253 -0.82 -9.41 -15.11
N LYS A 1254 -0.71 -8.36 -14.29
CA LYS A 1254 0.54 -7.63 -14.03
C LYS A 1254 1.58 -8.41 -13.21
N LYS A 1255 1.31 -9.65 -12.80
CA LYS A 1255 2.17 -10.47 -11.92
C LYS A 1255 2.55 -9.77 -10.61
N LEU A 1256 1.60 -9.06 -10.01
CA LEU A 1256 1.79 -8.42 -8.69
C LEU A 1256 1.57 -9.38 -7.52
N ILE A 1257 1.18 -10.63 -7.77
CA ILE A 1257 0.82 -11.70 -6.82
C ILE A 1257 1.43 -13.01 -7.33
#